data_AF-A0A3M0VY83-F1
#
_entry.id   AF-A0A3M0VY83-F1
#
_cell.length_a   1.000
_cell.length_b   1.000
_cell.length_c   1.000
_cell.angle_alpha   90.00
_cell.angle_beta   90.00
_cell.angle_gamma   90.00
#
_symmetry.space_group_name_H-M   'P 1'
#
loop_
_entity.id
_entity.type
_entity.pdbx_description
1 polymer ?
#
loop_
_entity_poly.entity_id
_entity_poly.type
_entity_poly.pdbx_seq_one_letter_code
_entity_poly.pdbx_strand_id
1 'polypeptide(L)'
;MLAATLLTLSGLASVGTAQYVLQDDYSPDSFFSMFDFFTDTDPTKGYVTYVDQSTASSASLISTSDNTVYMGVDHTNVASGSGRQSVRITSKKSYDTGLVILDLEHMPGSICGTWPAFWMVGPNWPNNGEIDIIEGVNSQVANQMALHTSSGCTLTNTTKAFTGQIKTSNCYVAAADQATNSGCGIGTSAVSSYGDGFNAVDGGVYATEITSDGISIWHFTRSSIPSDISSGSPNPSGWGEPAASFSGDCDFSAHFKSLQIVFDTTFCGDWAGSVWSTDTTCSAKASTCQDYVQNNPSAFQESYWSVNSLKVYSASSSSWENYDIVSAAASASVTATVSVPTTASESAWAYASVASDVTTAESAAAPTETATSADYRGTWGWGNHRFGWTHVNNAGKFVKATATAFAQTQETAASAPEVGVIEESTTVNNLAEIWNGVVDAEEDVSEYIRRHIIGHNKRSHGMARGLPAVVTEGYEPKGKYIELNGVKTYVTGPSDADTAVFVIFDIFGFFPQTLQGADILAAPDNKGRRKQVFIPDFWDGKPADISWLPPDTEEKKAAFNGWFAASASPPKHLPRVPALLDAAEKVNPKIRSWGMVGYCWGGKMVSLIAGRDTRFKVGVQTSPALLDLADAPKIKIPMLVLPSKDEPLDEYEKYRDAITVPNRLEYFANQIHGWMSARGDLKDPAVLKDYERGYQLTADFLAEYL
;
A
#
# COMPACT_ATOMS: atom_id res chain seq x y z
N MET A 1 62.73 4.85 18.68
CA MET A 1 61.86 5.47 17.63
C MET A 1 60.99 4.36 17.06
N LEU A 2 59.67 4.50 17.13
CA LEU A 2 58.66 3.90 16.25
C LEU A 2 57.29 4.26 16.86
N ALA A 3 56.62 5.24 16.26
CA ALA A 3 55.27 5.63 16.66
C ALA A 3 54.28 4.73 15.91
N ALA A 4 53.28 4.20 16.62
CA ALA A 4 52.19 3.47 16.00
C ALA A 4 51.08 4.46 15.59
N THR A 5 50.71 4.46 14.31
CA THR A 5 49.59 5.25 13.80
C THR A 5 48.42 4.31 13.52
N LEU A 6 47.44 4.29 14.41
CA LEU A 6 46.19 3.55 14.21
C LEU A 6 45.15 4.52 13.62
N LEU A 7 44.83 4.39 12.33
CA LEU A 7 43.74 5.16 11.72
C LEU A 7 42.39 4.59 12.18
N THR A 8 41.68 5.32 13.01
CA THR A 8 40.26 5.08 13.28
C THR A 8 39.43 5.59 12.12
N LEU A 9 38.93 4.69 11.27
CA LEU A 9 38.01 5.05 10.18
C LEU A 9 36.60 5.22 10.75
N SER A 10 36.28 6.43 11.20
CA SER A 10 34.94 6.81 11.68
C SER A 10 33.95 6.89 10.52
N GLY A 11 33.41 5.74 10.11
CA GLY A 11 32.33 5.68 9.13
C GLY A 11 31.06 6.31 9.69
N LEU A 12 30.78 7.55 9.27
CA LEU A 12 29.46 8.18 9.44
C LEU A 12 28.45 7.42 8.58
N ALA A 13 27.77 6.45 9.18
CA ALA A 13 26.57 5.87 8.61
C ALA A 13 25.48 6.96 8.60
N SER A 14 25.21 7.53 7.43
CA SER A 14 24.08 8.41 7.22
C SER A 14 22.80 7.57 7.40
N VAL A 15 22.13 7.72 8.54
CA VAL A 15 20.82 7.08 8.76
C VAL A 15 19.80 7.87 7.95
N GLY A 16 19.64 7.49 6.69
CA GLY A 16 18.58 8.04 5.85
C GLY A 16 17.23 7.69 6.43
N THR A 17 16.48 8.69 6.89
CA THR A 17 15.06 8.54 7.20
C THR A 17 14.31 8.29 5.90
N ALA A 18 13.63 7.15 5.77
CA ALA A 18 12.80 6.87 4.59
C ALA A 18 11.67 7.92 4.51
N GLN A 19 11.64 8.69 3.42
CA GLN A 19 10.63 9.72 3.18
C GLN A 19 9.25 9.13 2.88
N TYR A 20 9.22 7.88 2.38
CA TYR A 20 8.02 7.14 2.04
C TYR A 20 8.04 5.75 2.71
N VAL A 21 6.89 5.35 3.26
CA VAL A 21 6.68 4.09 3.98
C VAL A 21 5.66 3.25 3.23
N LEU A 22 5.92 1.94 3.09
CA LEU A 22 5.05 1.03 2.34
C LEU A 22 3.65 0.97 2.96
N GLN A 23 2.64 1.32 2.18
CA GLN A 23 1.23 1.34 2.58
C GLN A 23 0.50 0.10 2.08
N ASP A 24 0.69 -0.28 0.81
CA ASP A 24 0.07 -1.44 0.17
C ASP A 24 1.06 -2.13 -0.77
N ASP A 25 1.11 -3.46 -0.72
CA ASP A 25 1.92 -4.30 -1.60
C ASP A 25 0.99 -5.25 -2.36
N TYR A 26 0.81 -4.97 -3.66
CA TYR A 26 0.01 -5.81 -4.55
C TYR A 26 0.91 -6.97 -5.03
N SER A 27 1.22 -7.89 -4.12
CA SER A 27 2.01 -9.08 -4.40
C SER A 27 1.28 -10.01 -5.38
N PRO A 28 1.99 -10.81 -6.21
CA PRO A 28 1.35 -11.70 -7.19
C PRO A 28 0.24 -12.58 -6.60
N ASP A 29 0.48 -13.22 -5.45
CA ASP A 29 -0.49 -14.10 -4.77
C ASP A 29 -1.77 -13.39 -4.31
N SER A 30 -1.72 -12.07 -4.13
CA SER A 30 -2.85 -11.26 -3.68
C SER A 30 -3.45 -10.36 -4.77
N PHE A 31 -2.71 -10.12 -5.86
CA PHE A 31 -2.95 -9.06 -6.84
C PHE A 31 -4.41 -8.96 -7.29
N PHE A 32 -4.92 -9.95 -8.03
CA PHE A 32 -6.29 -9.91 -8.54
C PHE A 32 -7.37 -9.84 -7.45
N SER A 33 -7.10 -10.28 -6.22
CA SER A 33 -8.06 -10.15 -5.12
C SER A 33 -8.20 -8.70 -4.61
N MET A 34 -7.23 -7.84 -4.91
CA MET A 34 -7.21 -6.41 -4.56
C MET A 34 -7.82 -5.49 -5.64
N PHE A 35 -8.27 -6.06 -6.77
CA PHE A 35 -8.99 -5.34 -7.83
C PHE A 35 -10.40 -5.89 -8.02
N ASP A 36 -11.26 -5.09 -8.64
CA ASP A 36 -12.53 -5.47 -9.23
C ASP A 36 -12.37 -5.55 -10.77
N PHE A 37 -12.99 -6.55 -11.39
CA PHE A 37 -12.96 -6.72 -12.86
C PHE A 37 -14.16 -5.99 -13.47
N PHE A 38 -13.87 -5.02 -14.33
CA PHE A 38 -14.88 -4.29 -15.10
C PHE A 38 -15.36 -5.15 -16.28
N THR A 39 -16.67 -5.26 -16.49
CA THR A 39 -17.28 -6.09 -17.54
C THR A 39 -18.35 -5.37 -18.37
N ASP A 40 -18.58 -4.08 -18.09
CA ASP A 40 -19.48 -3.26 -18.88
C ASP A 40 -18.84 -2.88 -20.24
N THR A 41 -19.62 -2.22 -21.09
CA THR A 41 -19.08 -1.67 -22.36
C THR A 41 -17.99 -0.65 -22.07
N ASP A 42 -16.88 -0.74 -22.82
CA ASP A 42 -15.75 0.19 -22.71
C ASP A 42 -16.20 1.66 -22.84
N PRO A 43 -15.95 2.52 -21.82
CA PRO A 43 -16.25 3.94 -21.87
C PRO A 43 -15.62 4.67 -23.06
N THR A 44 -14.45 4.20 -23.53
CA THR A 44 -13.72 4.77 -24.69
C THR A 44 -14.17 4.19 -26.04
N LYS A 45 -15.25 3.39 -26.04
CA LYS A 45 -15.90 2.79 -27.21
C LYS A 45 -15.00 1.86 -28.04
N GLY A 46 -14.03 1.23 -27.39
CA GLY A 46 -13.14 0.27 -28.04
C GLY A 46 -13.86 -0.96 -28.57
N TYR A 47 -13.21 -1.62 -29.54
CA TYR A 47 -13.61 -2.91 -30.08
C TYR A 47 -13.06 -4.03 -29.19
N VAL A 48 -13.50 -4.02 -27.93
CA VAL A 48 -13.06 -4.87 -26.84
C VAL A 48 -14.25 -5.54 -26.16
N THR A 49 -14.03 -6.75 -25.64
CA THR A 49 -14.96 -7.41 -24.72
C THR A 49 -14.23 -7.61 -23.40
N TYR A 50 -14.51 -6.75 -22.41
CA TYR A 50 -13.97 -6.95 -21.07
C TYR A 50 -14.70 -8.10 -20.36
N VAL A 51 -13.92 -9.03 -19.79
CA VAL A 51 -14.44 -10.25 -19.17
C VAL A 51 -14.13 -10.32 -17.67
N ASP A 52 -14.97 -11.02 -16.92
CA ASP A 52 -14.78 -11.24 -15.49
C ASP A 52 -13.54 -12.11 -15.18
N GLN A 53 -13.09 -12.11 -13.92
CA GLN A 53 -11.91 -12.85 -13.48
C GLN A 53 -11.97 -14.36 -13.77
N SER A 54 -13.14 -14.99 -13.67
CA SER A 54 -13.32 -16.43 -13.89
C SER A 54 -13.19 -16.76 -15.38
N THR A 55 -13.82 -15.94 -16.23
CA THR A 55 -13.72 -16.02 -17.69
C THR A 55 -12.28 -15.74 -18.15
N ALA A 56 -11.65 -14.68 -17.64
CA ALA A 56 -10.25 -14.34 -17.92
C ALA A 56 -9.29 -15.47 -17.55
N SER A 57 -9.44 -16.08 -16.37
CA SER A 57 -8.62 -17.21 -15.93
C SER A 57 -8.83 -18.44 -16.84
N SER A 58 -10.09 -18.73 -17.17
CA SER A 58 -10.45 -19.88 -18.02
C SER A 58 -9.96 -19.75 -19.46
N ALA A 59 -9.89 -18.51 -19.97
CA ALA A 59 -9.35 -18.17 -21.29
C ALA A 59 -7.84 -17.88 -21.26
N SER A 60 -7.16 -18.08 -20.12
CA SER A 60 -5.71 -17.82 -19.93
C SER A 60 -5.29 -16.37 -20.23
N LEU A 61 -6.20 -15.42 -20.04
CA LEU A 61 -5.93 -13.98 -20.16
C LEU A 61 -5.26 -13.42 -18.90
N ILE A 62 -5.35 -14.11 -17.76
CA ILE A 62 -4.68 -13.74 -16.52
C ILE A 62 -4.01 -14.94 -15.84
N SER A 63 -2.88 -14.70 -15.18
CA SER A 63 -2.26 -15.68 -14.27
C SER A 63 -1.36 -14.98 -13.23
N THR A 64 -1.00 -15.71 -12.18
CA THR A 64 -0.05 -15.28 -11.13
C THR A 64 1.08 -16.30 -10.99
N SER A 65 1.60 -16.76 -12.12
CA SER A 65 2.64 -17.80 -12.19
C SER A 65 4.05 -17.22 -12.03
N ASP A 66 5.01 -18.04 -11.63
CA ASP A 66 6.45 -17.70 -11.60
C ASP A 66 6.82 -16.38 -10.87
N ASN A 67 6.02 -15.98 -9.88
CA ASN A 67 6.17 -14.75 -9.09
C ASN A 67 6.02 -13.46 -9.94
N THR A 68 5.28 -13.52 -11.05
CA THR A 68 4.81 -12.35 -11.80
C THR A 68 3.28 -12.38 -11.90
N VAL A 69 2.69 -11.25 -12.33
CA VAL A 69 1.28 -11.18 -12.69
C VAL A 69 1.17 -10.95 -14.19
N TYR A 70 0.56 -11.90 -14.88
CA TYR A 70 0.25 -11.82 -16.30
C TYR A 70 -1.16 -11.27 -16.50
N MET A 71 -1.30 -10.27 -17.37
CA MET A 71 -2.59 -9.75 -17.86
C MET A 71 -2.50 -9.48 -19.36
N GLY A 72 -3.09 -10.35 -20.16
CA GLY A 72 -3.09 -10.26 -21.62
C GLY A 72 -4.48 -10.28 -22.24
N VAL A 73 -4.50 -10.45 -23.56
CA VAL A 73 -5.70 -10.41 -24.42
C VAL A 73 -5.84 -11.71 -25.20
N ASP A 74 -7.03 -11.99 -25.74
CA ASP A 74 -7.19 -13.10 -26.68
C ASP A 74 -6.33 -12.83 -27.92
N HIS A 75 -5.31 -13.65 -28.15
CA HIS A 75 -4.44 -13.60 -29.33
C HIS A 75 -4.55 -14.86 -30.20
N THR A 76 -5.65 -15.62 -30.06
CA THR A 76 -5.88 -16.90 -30.75
C THR A 76 -7.11 -16.87 -31.66
N ASN A 77 -8.22 -16.27 -31.22
CA ASN A 77 -9.49 -16.33 -31.96
C ASN A 77 -9.74 -15.08 -32.82
N VAL A 78 -10.39 -15.28 -33.97
CA VAL A 78 -11.03 -14.18 -34.70
C VAL A 78 -12.09 -13.57 -33.79
N ALA A 79 -12.02 -12.26 -33.52
CA ALA A 79 -12.93 -11.62 -32.59
C ALA A 79 -14.36 -11.55 -33.14
N SER A 80 -15.34 -11.35 -32.26
CA SER A 80 -16.74 -11.21 -32.65
C SER A 80 -17.51 -10.40 -31.60
N GLY A 81 -18.75 -10.02 -31.91
CA GLY A 81 -19.58 -9.23 -31.00
C GLY A 81 -19.00 -7.83 -30.74
N SER A 82 -18.85 -7.49 -29.46
CA SER A 82 -18.25 -6.23 -28.98
C SER A 82 -16.75 -6.09 -29.29
N GLY A 83 -16.04 -7.20 -29.51
CA GLY A 83 -14.66 -7.21 -29.97
C GLY A 83 -13.74 -8.16 -29.19
N ARG A 84 -12.43 -7.93 -29.28
CA ARG A 84 -11.39 -8.85 -28.78
C ARG A 84 -11.45 -8.95 -27.25
N GLN A 85 -11.34 -10.16 -26.70
CA GLN A 85 -11.40 -10.34 -25.25
C GLN A 85 -10.16 -9.77 -24.56
N SER A 86 -10.38 -9.06 -23.46
CA SER A 86 -9.35 -8.39 -22.65
C SER A 86 -9.84 -8.27 -21.21
N VAL A 87 -9.01 -7.71 -20.33
CA VAL A 87 -9.36 -7.39 -18.94
C VAL A 87 -9.19 -5.89 -18.69
N ARG A 88 -10.07 -5.36 -17.85
CA ARG A 88 -9.91 -4.05 -17.20
C ARG A 88 -10.13 -4.27 -15.71
N ILE A 89 -9.14 -3.91 -14.90
CA ILE A 89 -9.16 -4.11 -13.45
C ILE A 89 -8.98 -2.77 -12.74
N THR A 90 -9.79 -2.51 -11.71
CA THR A 90 -9.74 -1.27 -10.91
C THR A 90 -9.49 -1.61 -9.45
N SER A 91 -8.54 -0.96 -8.78
CA SER A 91 -8.15 -1.32 -7.42
C SER A 91 -9.26 -1.01 -6.42
N LYS A 92 -9.55 -1.93 -5.50
CA LYS A 92 -10.58 -1.76 -4.44
C LYS A 92 -10.27 -0.61 -3.50
N LYS A 93 -8.97 -0.37 -3.27
CA LYS A 93 -8.47 0.77 -2.48
C LYS A 93 -8.23 1.97 -3.38
N SER A 94 -8.40 3.16 -2.80
CA SER A 94 -8.18 4.45 -3.42
C SER A 94 -7.12 5.27 -2.67
N TYR A 95 -6.55 6.27 -3.34
CA TYR A 95 -5.42 7.06 -2.87
C TYR A 95 -5.63 8.55 -3.18
N ASP A 96 -5.41 9.44 -2.21
CA ASP A 96 -5.42 10.90 -2.42
C ASP A 96 -4.00 11.46 -2.63
N THR A 97 -3.01 10.86 -1.97
CA THR A 97 -1.57 11.18 -2.08
C THR A 97 -0.75 9.91 -1.90
N GLY A 98 0.53 9.95 -2.29
CA GLY A 98 1.45 8.83 -2.09
C GLY A 98 2.50 8.72 -3.18
N LEU A 99 3.17 7.58 -3.21
CA LEU A 99 4.16 7.21 -4.20
C LEU A 99 3.82 5.79 -4.70
N VAL A 100 3.29 5.71 -5.92
CA VAL A 100 2.92 4.45 -6.58
C VAL A 100 4.10 3.98 -7.42
N ILE A 101 4.62 2.79 -7.15
CA ILE A 101 5.76 2.20 -7.85
C ILE A 101 5.32 0.90 -8.50
N LEU A 102 5.43 0.85 -9.82
CA LEU A 102 5.12 -0.30 -10.66
C LEU A 102 6.42 -0.82 -11.30
N ASP A 103 6.79 -2.06 -11.02
CA ASP A 103 7.87 -2.79 -11.70
C ASP A 103 7.25 -3.75 -12.72
N LEU A 104 7.52 -3.50 -14.01
CA LEU A 104 7.08 -4.31 -15.14
C LEU A 104 8.29 -4.99 -15.82
N GLU A 105 8.21 -6.29 -15.98
CA GLU A 105 9.06 -7.03 -16.93
C GLU A 105 8.59 -6.78 -18.37
N HIS A 106 7.28 -6.65 -18.58
CA HIS A 106 6.68 -6.50 -19.91
C HIS A 106 5.42 -5.63 -19.87
N MET A 107 5.14 -4.90 -20.95
CA MET A 107 3.87 -4.21 -21.20
C MET A 107 3.35 -4.53 -22.62
N PRO A 108 2.06 -4.32 -22.93
CA PRO A 108 1.57 -4.55 -24.28
C PRO A 108 2.38 -3.76 -25.33
N GLY A 109 2.83 -4.46 -26.37
CA GLY A 109 3.73 -3.94 -27.40
C GLY A 109 3.13 -2.81 -28.26
N SER A 110 3.96 -2.29 -29.17
CA SER A 110 3.65 -1.22 -30.13
C SER A 110 2.80 -1.73 -31.30
N ILE A 111 1.65 -2.30 -30.98
CA ILE A 111 0.86 -3.17 -31.86
C ILE A 111 -0.33 -2.40 -32.46
N CYS A 112 -0.44 -2.47 -33.79
CA CYS A 112 -1.55 -1.83 -34.49
C CYS A 112 -2.93 -2.24 -33.94
N GLY A 113 -3.70 -1.25 -33.51
CA GLY A 113 -5.05 -1.39 -33.00
C GLY A 113 -5.17 -1.55 -31.49
N THR A 114 -4.07 -1.74 -30.73
CA THR A 114 -4.12 -1.74 -29.27
C THR A 114 -4.15 -0.31 -28.70
N TRP A 115 -4.71 -0.20 -27.50
CA TRP A 115 -4.62 0.95 -26.61
C TRP A 115 -4.48 0.43 -25.17
N PRO A 116 -3.24 0.12 -24.71
CA PRO A 116 -2.97 -0.25 -23.33
C PRO A 116 -2.86 0.98 -22.43
N ALA A 117 -3.34 0.85 -21.19
CA ALA A 117 -3.23 1.88 -20.18
C ALA A 117 -2.89 1.31 -18.79
N PHE A 118 -1.93 1.94 -18.11
CA PHE A 118 -1.77 1.89 -16.65
C PHE A 118 -1.94 3.31 -16.12
N TRP A 119 -2.97 3.49 -15.29
CA TRP A 119 -3.49 4.82 -14.96
C TRP A 119 -4.18 4.82 -13.59
N MET A 120 -4.61 5.99 -13.13
CA MET A 120 -5.38 6.13 -11.89
C MET A 120 -6.57 7.07 -12.08
N VAL A 121 -7.72 6.76 -11.47
CA VAL A 121 -8.97 7.49 -11.69
C VAL A 121 -9.77 7.74 -10.42
N GLY A 122 -10.24 8.97 -10.25
CA GLY A 122 -11.16 9.36 -9.17
C GLY A 122 -12.64 9.16 -9.55
N PRO A 123 -13.54 9.00 -8.57
CA PRO A 123 -14.97 8.86 -8.83
C PRO A 123 -15.56 10.14 -9.46
N ASN A 124 -16.68 10.04 -10.17
CA ASN A 124 -17.33 11.19 -10.85
C ASN A 124 -16.43 11.91 -11.88
N TRP A 125 -15.70 11.14 -12.69
CA TRP A 125 -14.85 11.63 -13.78
C TRP A 125 -15.51 12.74 -14.62
N PRO A 126 -14.79 13.81 -15.00
CA PRO A 126 -13.37 14.08 -14.75
C PRO A 126 -13.16 14.89 -13.44
N ASN A 127 -14.16 14.99 -12.57
CA ASN A 127 -14.17 16.00 -11.49
C ASN A 127 -13.23 15.69 -10.32
N ASN A 128 -12.88 14.41 -10.10
CA ASN A 128 -11.86 13.97 -9.15
C ASN A 128 -10.61 13.38 -9.83
N GLY A 129 -10.42 13.72 -11.12
CA GLY A 129 -9.15 13.55 -11.81
C GLY A 129 -8.90 12.16 -12.38
N GLU A 130 -7.97 12.13 -13.32
CA GLU A 130 -7.42 10.94 -13.98
C GLU A 130 -5.94 11.21 -14.30
N ILE A 131 -5.09 10.21 -14.07
CA ILE A 131 -3.63 10.26 -14.18
C ILE A 131 -3.17 9.10 -15.07
N ASP A 132 -2.72 9.41 -16.28
CA ASP A 132 -2.28 8.43 -17.25
C ASP A 132 -0.77 8.28 -17.13
N ILE A 133 -0.32 7.14 -16.60
CA ILE A 133 1.07 6.90 -16.21
C ILE A 133 1.82 6.18 -17.34
N ILE A 134 1.18 5.19 -17.95
CA ILE A 134 1.65 4.53 -19.17
C ILE A 134 0.47 4.46 -20.12
N GLU A 135 0.55 5.17 -21.24
CA GLU A 135 -0.52 5.19 -22.23
C GLU A 135 0.02 5.39 -23.65
N GLY A 136 -0.61 4.73 -24.61
CA GLY A 136 -0.33 4.91 -26.02
C GLY A 136 -1.23 4.09 -26.94
N VAL A 137 -1.08 4.30 -28.24
CA VAL A 137 -1.94 3.68 -29.25
C VAL A 137 -1.17 3.20 -30.48
N ASN A 138 -1.65 2.12 -31.11
CA ASN A 138 -1.15 1.64 -32.40
C ASN A 138 0.38 1.44 -32.43
N SER A 139 1.08 1.99 -33.43
CA SER A 139 2.55 1.86 -33.58
C SER A 139 3.37 2.85 -32.75
N GLN A 140 2.78 3.46 -31.70
CA GLN A 140 3.49 4.36 -30.80
C GLN A 140 4.67 3.65 -30.10
N VAL A 141 5.84 4.30 -30.09
CA VAL A 141 7.12 3.74 -29.61
C VAL A 141 7.68 4.40 -28.35
N ALA A 142 7.00 5.41 -27.80
CA ALA A 142 7.42 6.13 -26.60
C ALA A 142 6.19 6.57 -25.81
N ASN A 143 6.30 6.63 -24.48
CA ASN A 143 5.16 6.83 -23.60
C ASN A 143 4.59 8.27 -23.70
N GLN A 144 3.26 8.38 -23.55
CA GLN A 144 2.56 9.63 -23.32
C GLN A 144 1.93 9.58 -21.93
N MET A 145 2.29 10.52 -21.07
CA MET A 145 1.68 10.69 -19.75
C MET A 145 0.73 11.88 -19.80
N ALA A 146 -0.44 11.80 -19.18
CA ALA A 146 -1.43 12.87 -19.20
C ALA A 146 -2.15 13.03 -17.86
N LEU A 147 -2.80 14.18 -17.68
CA LEU A 147 -3.81 14.39 -16.64
C LEU A 147 -5.10 14.94 -17.22
N HIS A 148 -6.22 14.42 -16.72
CA HIS A 148 -7.57 14.80 -17.14
C HIS A 148 -8.37 15.31 -15.92
N THR A 149 -8.90 16.53 -16.03
CA THR A 149 -9.58 17.22 -14.91
C THR A 149 -10.86 17.94 -15.34
N SER A 150 -11.62 18.42 -14.36
CA SER A 150 -12.52 19.56 -14.51
C SER A 150 -11.76 20.87 -14.78
N SER A 151 -12.48 21.96 -15.09
CA SER A 151 -11.85 23.26 -15.43
C SER A 151 -11.08 23.88 -14.27
N GLY A 152 -9.91 24.46 -14.54
CA GLY A 152 -9.13 25.22 -13.54
C GLY A 152 -7.73 24.68 -13.23
N CYS A 153 -7.22 23.73 -14.03
CA CYS A 153 -5.91 23.11 -13.86
C CYS A 153 -5.08 23.26 -15.14
N THR A 154 -3.97 24.00 -15.10
CA THR A 154 -3.06 24.20 -16.23
C THR A 154 -1.59 24.07 -15.84
N LEU A 155 -0.75 23.56 -16.75
CA LEU A 155 0.70 23.43 -16.61
C LEU A 155 1.44 24.75 -16.92
N THR A 156 0.83 25.87 -16.53
CA THR A 156 1.41 27.21 -16.61
C THR A 156 2.20 27.47 -15.33
N ASN A 157 3.34 28.15 -15.43
CA ASN A 157 4.25 28.41 -14.28
C ASN A 157 4.80 27.12 -13.61
N THR A 158 5.15 26.10 -14.40
CA THR A 158 5.74 24.85 -13.89
C THR A 158 6.96 25.11 -13.00
N THR A 159 7.00 24.52 -11.81
CA THR A 159 8.04 24.77 -10.79
C THR A 159 9.10 23.67 -10.70
N LYS A 160 8.83 22.50 -11.28
CA LYS A 160 9.73 21.34 -11.33
C LYS A 160 10.22 21.11 -12.76
N ALA A 161 11.50 20.75 -12.91
CA ALA A 161 12.07 20.31 -14.18
C ALA A 161 11.66 18.85 -14.50
N PHE A 162 11.61 18.51 -15.78
CA PHE A 162 11.33 17.17 -16.30
C PHE A 162 11.92 17.00 -17.70
N THR A 163 12.18 15.76 -18.11
CA THR A 163 12.88 15.45 -19.37
C THR A 163 11.96 15.33 -20.59
N GLY A 164 10.67 15.06 -20.39
CA GLY A 164 9.65 15.00 -21.45
C GLY A 164 9.32 16.37 -22.05
N GLN A 165 8.35 16.39 -22.98
CA GLN A 165 7.92 17.59 -23.68
C GLN A 165 6.40 17.74 -23.59
N ILE A 166 5.94 18.91 -23.12
CA ILE A 166 4.52 19.26 -23.08
C ILE A 166 3.94 19.20 -24.50
N LYS A 167 2.86 18.45 -24.67
CA LYS A 167 2.04 18.35 -25.90
C LYS A 167 0.81 19.24 -25.79
N THR A 168 0.17 19.22 -24.63
CA THR A 168 -0.98 20.05 -24.26
C THR A 168 -0.80 20.51 -22.81
N SER A 169 -1.13 21.77 -22.51
CA SER A 169 -0.89 22.38 -21.19
C SER A 169 -2.14 22.52 -20.34
N ASN A 170 -3.33 22.24 -20.85
CA ASN A 170 -4.60 22.46 -20.16
C ASN A 170 -5.22 21.11 -19.76
N CYS A 171 -5.35 20.83 -18.47
CA CYS A 171 -5.78 19.50 -18.01
C CYS A 171 -7.30 19.31 -18.16
N TYR A 172 -8.04 20.38 -18.46
CA TYR A 172 -9.49 20.33 -18.64
C TYR A 172 -9.89 19.56 -19.91
N VAL A 173 -10.70 18.50 -19.74
CA VAL A 173 -11.14 17.64 -20.85
C VAL A 173 -11.97 18.35 -21.94
N ALA A 174 -12.49 19.56 -21.68
CA ALA A 174 -13.20 20.38 -22.66
C ALA A 174 -12.56 21.78 -22.81
N ALA A 175 -11.24 21.86 -22.63
CA ALA A 175 -10.43 23.02 -23.00
C ALA A 175 -10.61 23.37 -24.48
N ALA A 176 -10.79 24.67 -24.78
CA ALA A 176 -11.15 25.15 -26.12
C ALA A 176 -9.95 25.32 -27.08
N ASP A 177 -8.73 25.24 -26.55
CA ASP A 177 -7.45 25.47 -27.20
C ASP A 177 -6.73 24.17 -27.62
N GLN A 178 -7.33 23.02 -27.33
CA GLN A 178 -6.83 21.68 -27.66
C GLN A 178 -7.98 20.76 -28.13
N ALA A 179 -7.67 19.54 -28.57
CA ALA A 179 -8.71 18.60 -28.95
C ALA A 179 -9.50 18.11 -27.72
N THR A 180 -10.79 17.83 -27.88
CA THR A 180 -11.64 17.30 -26.81
C THR A 180 -11.01 16.07 -26.18
N ASN A 181 -10.96 16.04 -24.85
CA ASN A 181 -10.33 15.00 -24.04
C ASN A 181 -8.84 14.76 -24.34
N SER A 182 -8.06 15.80 -24.67
CA SER A 182 -6.59 15.66 -24.77
C SER A 182 -5.86 15.65 -23.42
N GLY A 183 -6.52 16.12 -22.34
CA GLY A 183 -5.87 16.41 -21.07
C GLY A 183 -4.68 17.36 -21.21
N CYS A 184 -3.85 17.44 -20.17
CA CYS A 184 -2.53 18.05 -20.26
C CYS A 184 -1.47 16.95 -20.37
N GLY A 185 -0.94 16.75 -21.57
CA GLY A 185 -0.04 15.65 -21.90
C GLY A 185 1.43 16.05 -21.93
N ILE A 186 2.30 15.21 -21.39
CA ILE A 186 3.76 15.26 -21.52
C ILE A 186 4.21 13.96 -22.20
N GLY A 187 4.78 14.08 -23.40
CA GLY A 187 5.33 12.94 -24.15
C GLY A 187 6.84 12.84 -24.01
N THR A 188 7.38 11.64 -23.91
CA THR A 188 8.84 11.38 -23.95
C THR A 188 9.29 10.98 -25.36
N SER A 189 10.59 11.10 -25.63
CA SER A 189 11.25 10.58 -26.85
C SER A 189 12.05 9.30 -26.60
N ALA A 190 12.14 8.84 -25.35
CA ALA A 190 12.85 7.62 -24.99
C ALA A 190 12.07 6.39 -25.46
N VAL A 191 12.54 5.69 -26.49
CA VAL A 191 11.87 4.49 -27.00
C VAL A 191 11.81 3.34 -26.00
N SER A 192 12.72 3.31 -25.02
CA SER A 192 12.69 2.34 -23.92
C SER A 192 11.58 2.57 -22.90
N SER A 193 10.71 3.58 -23.08
CA SER A 193 9.65 3.92 -22.13
C SER A 193 8.31 3.22 -22.40
N TYR A 194 8.11 2.65 -23.59
CA TYR A 194 6.81 2.11 -23.99
C TYR A 194 6.95 0.94 -24.99
N GLY A 195 5.98 0.02 -24.95
CA GLY A 195 5.77 -1.03 -25.95
C GLY A 195 7.03 -1.83 -26.27
N ASP A 196 7.27 -2.08 -27.56
CA ASP A 196 8.34 -2.95 -28.03
C ASP A 196 9.73 -2.52 -27.52
N GLY A 197 9.97 -1.20 -27.40
CA GLY A 197 11.24 -0.66 -26.93
C GLY A 197 11.46 -0.81 -25.42
N PHE A 198 10.39 -0.80 -24.61
CA PHE A 198 10.43 -1.13 -23.19
C PHE A 198 10.68 -2.64 -22.99
N ASN A 199 9.94 -3.46 -23.72
CA ASN A 199 10.04 -4.92 -23.63
C ASN A 199 11.42 -5.43 -24.07
N ALA A 200 12.03 -4.81 -25.09
CA ALA A 200 13.37 -5.14 -25.57
C ALA A 200 14.53 -4.81 -24.61
N VAL A 201 14.27 -4.16 -23.46
CA VAL A 201 15.27 -3.87 -22.42
C VAL A 201 14.93 -4.50 -21.06
N ASP A 202 14.19 -5.62 -21.08
CA ASP A 202 13.70 -6.34 -19.90
C ASP A 202 12.83 -5.46 -18.96
N GLY A 203 12.14 -4.50 -19.58
CA GLY A 203 11.25 -3.54 -18.94
C GLY A 203 11.94 -2.57 -17.99
N GLY A 204 11.31 -2.33 -16.83
CA GLY A 204 11.72 -1.27 -15.92
C GLY A 204 10.68 -0.92 -14.86
N VAL A 205 10.90 0.23 -14.22
CA VAL A 205 10.05 0.77 -13.16
C VAL A 205 9.43 2.09 -13.58
N TYR A 206 8.13 2.21 -13.42
CA TYR A 206 7.40 3.48 -13.39
C TYR A 206 7.11 3.86 -11.94
N ALA A 207 7.43 5.10 -11.55
CA ALA A 207 7.16 5.61 -10.21
C ALA A 207 6.43 6.95 -10.31
N THR A 208 5.28 7.06 -9.63
CA THR A 208 4.37 8.20 -9.67
C THR A 208 4.19 8.77 -8.27
N GLU A 209 4.74 9.97 -8.02
CA GLU A 209 4.58 10.74 -6.78
C GLU A 209 3.36 11.66 -6.93
N ILE A 210 2.43 11.60 -5.98
CA ILE A 210 1.19 12.38 -5.92
C ILE A 210 1.21 13.21 -4.62
N THR A 211 1.24 14.53 -4.76
CA THR A 211 1.32 15.51 -3.66
C THR A 211 0.27 16.61 -3.82
N SER A 212 0.12 17.47 -2.81
CA SER A 212 -0.69 18.70 -2.91
C SER A 212 -0.19 19.67 -3.98
N ASP A 213 1.10 19.61 -4.30
CA ASP A 213 1.81 20.64 -5.08
C ASP A 213 2.01 20.22 -6.54
N GLY A 214 1.62 18.98 -6.88
CA GLY A 214 1.78 18.40 -8.21
C GLY A 214 1.94 16.88 -8.23
N ILE A 215 1.99 16.35 -9.45
CA ILE A 215 2.20 14.94 -9.75
C ILE A 215 3.51 14.80 -10.53
N SER A 216 4.33 13.78 -10.25
CA SER A 216 5.59 13.56 -10.98
C SER A 216 5.80 12.08 -11.28
N ILE A 217 6.23 11.79 -12.50
CA ILE A 217 6.33 10.42 -13.04
C ILE A 217 7.75 10.18 -13.54
N TRP A 218 8.43 9.20 -12.96
CA TRP A 218 9.73 8.72 -13.39
C TRP A 218 9.59 7.40 -14.15
N HIS A 219 10.47 7.19 -15.12
CA HIS A 219 10.69 5.92 -15.79
C HIS A 219 12.17 5.54 -15.65
N PHE A 220 12.44 4.36 -15.09
CA PHE A 220 13.77 3.78 -14.98
C PHE A 220 13.80 2.48 -15.77
N THR A 221 14.72 2.35 -16.74
CA THR A 221 14.97 1.07 -17.41
C THR A 221 15.46 0.02 -16.40
N ARG A 222 15.29 -1.28 -16.69
CA ARG A 222 15.70 -2.39 -15.82
C ARG A 222 17.09 -2.25 -15.19
N SER A 223 18.07 -1.74 -15.95
CA SER A 223 19.47 -1.57 -15.52
C SER A 223 19.75 -0.30 -14.69
N SER A 224 18.78 0.62 -14.60
CA SER A 224 18.93 1.94 -13.96
C SER A 224 17.94 2.19 -12.80
N ILE A 225 17.29 1.14 -12.29
CA ILE A 225 16.38 1.23 -11.14
C ILE A 225 17.16 1.71 -9.90
N PRO A 226 16.72 2.81 -9.24
CA PRO A 226 17.32 3.29 -8.00
C PRO A 226 17.31 2.22 -6.89
N SER A 227 18.45 2.04 -6.21
CA SER A 227 18.64 0.95 -5.23
C SER A 227 17.73 1.04 -4.01
N ASP A 228 17.24 2.24 -3.70
CA ASP A 228 16.30 2.52 -2.61
C ASP A 228 14.87 2.06 -2.93
N ILE A 229 14.48 2.03 -4.21
CA ILE A 229 13.27 1.32 -4.67
C ILE A 229 13.44 -0.17 -4.42
N SER A 230 14.55 -0.76 -4.88
CA SER A 230 14.83 -2.20 -4.71
C SER A 230 14.98 -2.63 -3.25
N SER A 231 15.40 -1.73 -2.36
CA SER A 231 15.46 -1.99 -0.91
C SER A 231 14.16 -1.68 -0.17
N GLY A 232 13.10 -1.24 -0.85
CA GLY A 232 11.80 -0.92 -0.25
C GLY A 232 11.81 0.30 0.68
N SER A 233 12.67 1.28 0.42
CA SER A 233 12.76 2.53 1.17
C SER A 233 12.91 3.74 0.23
N PRO A 234 11.96 3.92 -0.71
CA PRO A 234 12.10 4.88 -1.80
C PRO A 234 12.19 6.33 -1.33
N ASN A 235 13.03 7.11 -2.02
CA ASN A 235 13.25 8.52 -1.78
C ASN A 235 13.41 9.28 -3.12
N PRO A 236 12.30 9.84 -3.66
CA PRO A 236 12.30 10.57 -4.93
C PRO A 236 13.32 11.71 -5.05
N SER A 237 13.75 12.31 -3.93
CA SER A 237 14.76 13.39 -3.94
C SER A 237 16.14 12.95 -4.47
N GLY A 238 16.42 11.64 -4.48
CA GLY A 238 17.67 11.08 -5.01
C GLY A 238 17.63 10.65 -6.47
N TRP A 239 16.46 10.68 -7.13
CA TRP A 239 16.25 10.03 -8.43
C TRP A 239 16.57 10.90 -9.65
N GLY A 240 16.75 12.21 -9.46
CA GLY A 240 16.94 13.17 -10.55
C GLY A 240 15.63 13.59 -11.21
N GLU A 241 15.73 14.14 -12.42
CA GLU A 241 14.59 14.72 -13.13
C GLU A 241 13.56 13.63 -13.56
N PRO A 242 12.26 13.81 -13.29
CA PRO A 242 11.22 12.91 -13.77
C PRO A 242 11.07 12.96 -15.31
N ALA A 243 10.41 11.93 -15.86
CA ALA A 243 10.00 11.91 -17.27
C ALA A 243 8.90 12.95 -17.52
N ALA A 244 7.96 13.09 -16.58
CA ALA A 244 6.93 14.13 -16.59
C ALA A 244 6.78 14.74 -15.19
N SER A 245 6.63 16.07 -15.10
CA SER A 245 6.23 16.73 -13.86
C SER A 245 5.09 17.70 -14.13
N PHE A 246 3.93 17.36 -13.58
CA PHE A 246 2.73 18.16 -13.65
C PHE A 246 2.70 19.09 -12.44
N SER A 247 3.00 20.35 -12.68
CA SER A 247 2.97 21.44 -11.70
C SER A 247 2.52 22.72 -12.42
N GLY A 248 1.98 23.69 -11.69
CA GLY A 248 1.56 24.96 -12.27
C GLY A 248 0.33 25.56 -11.60
N ASP A 249 -0.43 26.36 -12.34
CA ASP A 249 -1.69 26.95 -11.90
C ASP A 249 -2.81 25.88 -11.82
N CYS A 250 -2.76 25.04 -10.77
CA CYS A 250 -3.71 23.97 -10.51
C CYS A 250 -3.79 23.65 -9.00
N ASP A 251 -5.00 23.46 -8.48
CA ASP A 251 -5.21 22.90 -7.14
C ASP A 251 -5.31 21.37 -7.24
N PHE A 252 -4.15 20.70 -7.15
CA PHE A 252 -4.07 19.24 -7.32
C PHE A 252 -4.91 18.50 -6.26
N SER A 253 -4.89 18.95 -5.00
CA SER A 253 -5.73 18.36 -3.94
C SER A 253 -7.23 18.59 -4.14
N ALA A 254 -7.66 19.62 -4.87
CA ALA A 254 -9.05 19.78 -5.26
C ALA A 254 -9.43 18.91 -6.47
N HIS A 255 -8.54 18.76 -7.45
CA HIS A 255 -8.81 18.07 -8.72
C HIS A 255 -8.59 16.56 -8.69
N PHE A 256 -7.70 16.02 -7.84
CA PHE A 256 -7.36 14.59 -7.79
C PHE A 256 -7.75 14.02 -6.42
N LYS A 257 -8.72 13.10 -6.39
CA LYS A 257 -9.24 12.53 -5.13
C LYS A 257 -9.67 11.08 -5.31
N SER A 258 -9.40 10.29 -4.28
CA SER A 258 -9.82 8.90 -4.16
C SER A 258 -9.51 8.10 -5.43
N LEU A 259 -8.27 8.26 -5.91
CA LEU A 259 -7.79 7.67 -7.15
C LEU A 259 -7.63 6.15 -6.99
N GLN A 260 -8.35 5.37 -7.77
CA GLN A 260 -8.16 3.93 -7.88
C GLN A 260 -7.18 3.63 -9.03
N ILE A 261 -6.28 2.67 -8.83
CA ILE A 261 -5.32 2.21 -9.85
C ILE A 261 -6.05 1.33 -10.86
N VAL A 262 -5.77 1.54 -12.15
CA VAL A 262 -6.39 0.79 -13.26
C VAL A 262 -5.31 0.19 -14.16
N PHE A 263 -5.50 -1.06 -14.57
CA PHE A 263 -4.87 -1.64 -15.74
C PHE A 263 -5.93 -2.05 -16.75
N ASP A 264 -5.71 -1.74 -18.02
CA ASP A 264 -6.48 -2.33 -19.10
C ASP A 264 -5.71 -2.40 -20.43
N THR A 265 -6.33 -3.02 -21.41
CA THR A 265 -5.94 -2.93 -22.81
C THR A 265 -7.19 -2.98 -23.66
N THR A 266 -7.63 -1.81 -24.13
CA THR A 266 -8.68 -1.71 -25.13
C THR A 266 -8.11 -1.78 -26.56
N PHE A 267 -9.01 -1.72 -27.54
CA PHE A 267 -8.67 -1.74 -28.96
C PHE A 267 -9.44 -0.69 -29.73
N CYS A 268 -8.81 -0.01 -30.67
CA CYS A 268 -9.46 1.01 -31.50
C CYS A 268 -10.07 2.14 -30.66
N GLY A 269 -11.41 2.22 -30.58
CA GLY A 269 -12.10 3.23 -29.77
C GLY A 269 -11.85 4.68 -30.20
N ASP A 270 -12.13 5.58 -29.26
CA ASP A 270 -12.08 7.03 -29.47
C ASP A 270 -10.68 7.55 -29.84
N TRP A 271 -9.59 6.91 -29.37
CA TRP A 271 -8.21 7.29 -29.70
C TRP A 271 -7.55 6.40 -30.76
N ALA A 272 -7.21 5.14 -30.47
CA ALA A 272 -6.47 4.30 -31.41
C ALA A 272 -7.22 4.10 -32.74
N GLY A 273 -8.55 4.04 -32.69
CA GLY A 273 -9.41 3.92 -33.86
C GLY A 273 -9.48 5.21 -34.70
N SER A 274 -9.48 6.39 -34.06
CA SER A 274 -9.57 7.67 -34.76
C SER A 274 -8.27 8.04 -35.48
N VAL A 275 -7.10 7.71 -34.90
CA VAL A 275 -5.78 7.97 -35.50
C VAL A 275 -5.29 6.86 -36.45
N TRP A 276 -6.02 5.75 -36.58
CA TRP A 276 -5.67 4.60 -37.44
C TRP A 276 -5.30 5.02 -38.87
N SER A 277 -6.10 5.91 -39.47
CA SER A 277 -5.89 6.36 -40.86
C SER A 277 -4.67 7.26 -41.07
N THR A 278 -4.14 7.85 -39.98
CA THR A 278 -2.96 8.71 -39.97
C THR A 278 -1.69 7.99 -39.51
N ASP A 279 -1.82 6.87 -38.80
CA ASP A 279 -0.72 5.95 -38.54
C ASP A 279 -0.39 5.19 -39.84
N THR A 280 0.72 5.54 -40.48
CA THR A 280 1.16 4.91 -41.75
C THR A 280 1.58 3.45 -41.60
N THR A 281 1.96 3.02 -40.40
CA THR A 281 2.32 1.62 -40.12
C THR A 281 1.06 0.75 -40.08
N CYS A 282 -0.01 1.28 -39.49
CA CYS A 282 -1.23 0.55 -39.19
C CYS A 282 -2.29 0.67 -40.28
N SER A 283 -2.49 1.84 -40.87
CA SER A 283 -3.35 2.01 -42.08
C SER A 283 -2.93 1.10 -43.25
N ALA A 284 -1.65 0.72 -43.33
CA ALA A 284 -1.15 -0.25 -44.31
C ALA A 284 -1.56 -1.71 -44.03
N LYS A 285 -2.08 -2.03 -42.83
CA LYS A 285 -2.48 -3.38 -42.41
C LYS A 285 -3.93 -3.71 -42.73
N ALA A 286 -4.85 -2.74 -42.62
CA ALA A 286 -6.27 -2.91 -42.93
C ALA A 286 -6.98 -1.56 -43.17
N SER A 287 -8.14 -1.63 -43.84
CA SER A 287 -9.04 -0.50 -44.09
C SER A 287 -9.50 0.23 -42.82
N THR A 288 -9.76 -0.52 -41.75
CA THR A 288 -10.15 0.02 -40.44
C THR A 288 -9.40 -0.70 -39.33
N CYS A 289 -9.31 -0.06 -38.17
CA CYS A 289 -8.73 -0.67 -36.97
C CYS A 289 -9.51 -1.94 -36.57
N GLN A 290 -10.84 -1.88 -36.61
CA GLN A 290 -11.71 -3.00 -36.27
C GLN A 290 -11.50 -4.19 -37.21
N ASP A 291 -11.35 -3.97 -38.52
CA ASP A 291 -11.02 -5.04 -39.48
C ASP A 291 -9.71 -5.74 -39.12
N TYR A 292 -8.69 -4.99 -38.69
CA TYR A 292 -7.41 -5.56 -38.28
C TYR A 292 -7.54 -6.37 -36.97
N VAL A 293 -8.08 -5.74 -35.92
CA VAL A 293 -8.23 -6.33 -34.59
C VAL A 293 -9.12 -7.57 -34.63
N GLN A 294 -10.19 -7.56 -35.43
CA GLN A 294 -11.06 -8.72 -35.57
C GLN A 294 -10.32 -9.92 -36.18
N ASN A 295 -9.65 -9.71 -37.32
CA ASN A 295 -9.24 -10.81 -38.20
C ASN A 295 -7.78 -11.27 -38.02
N ASN A 296 -6.98 -10.62 -37.19
CA ASN A 296 -5.54 -10.92 -37.02
C ASN A 296 -5.16 -11.30 -35.57
N PRO A 297 -5.75 -12.34 -34.94
CA PRO A 297 -5.50 -12.70 -33.54
C PRO A 297 -4.02 -12.80 -33.15
N SER A 298 -3.20 -13.47 -33.96
CA SER A 298 -1.79 -13.71 -33.64
C SER A 298 -0.93 -12.44 -33.61
N ALA A 299 -1.44 -11.30 -34.08
CA ALA A 299 -0.75 -10.01 -33.95
C ALA A 299 -0.71 -9.50 -32.50
N PHE A 300 -1.58 -10.01 -31.63
CA PHE A 300 -1.75 -9.55 -30.25
C PHE A 300 -1.06 -10.45 -29.22
N GLN A 301 -0.14 -11.33 -29.65
CA GLN A 301 0.59 -12.22 -28.74
C GLN A 301 1.42 -11.44 -27.73
N GLU A 302 2.07 -10.35 -28.14
CA GLU A 302 2.84 -9.46 -27.27
C GLU A 302 1.96 -8.34 -26.63
N SER A 303 0.63 -8.49 -26.63
CA SER A 303 -0.29 -7.55 -25.98
C SER A 303 -0.61 -8.00 -24.55
N TYR A 304 0.39 -7.98 -23.67
CA TYR A 304 0.23 -8.35 -22.27
C TYR A 304 1.14 -7.55 -21.30
N TRP A 305 0.67 -7.38 -20.08
CA TRP A 305 1.44 -6.91 -18.94
C TRP A 305 2.07 -8.11 -18.20
N SER A 306 3.36 -8.00 -17.83
CA SER A 306 4.02 -8.85 -16.83
C SER A 306 4.49 -7.97 -15.68
N VAL A 307 3.80 -8.05 -14.54
CA VAL A 307 4.07 -7.23 -13.34
C VAL A 307 4.94 -8.03 -12.37
N ASN A 308 6.12 -7.51 -12.04
CA ASN A 308 6.96 -8.06 -10.96
C ASN A 308 6.45 -7.63 -9.58
N SER A 309 6.08 -6.34 -9.44
CA SER A 309 5.42 -5.83 -8.25
C SER A 309 4.72 -4.50 -8.51
N LEU A 310 3.64 -4.25 -7.77
CA LEU A 310 3.01 -2.93 -7.67
C LEU A 310 2.92 -2.57 -6.18
N LYS A 311 3.47 -1.43 -5.79
CA LYS A 311 3.55 -1.00 -4.39
C LYS A 311 3.15 0.46 -4.25
N VAL A 312 2.37 0.76 -3.22
CA VAL A 312 2.00 2.14 -2.89
C VAL A 312 2.59 2.50 -1.53
N TYR A 313 3.25 3.64 -1.46
CA TYR A 313 3.86 4.17 -0.25
C TYR A 313 3.17 5.48 0.14
N SER A 314 3.04 5.74 1.44
CA SER A 314 2.60 7.03 1.98
C SER A 314 3.79 7.84 2.47
N ALA A 315 3.69 9.18 2.41
CA ALA A 315 4.73 10.05 2.91
C ALA A 315 4.86 9.92 4.44
N SER A 316 6.09 9.79 4.95
CA SER A 316 6.35 9.88 6.39
C SER A 316 6.02 11.29 6.86
N SER A 317 5.11 11.43 7.84
CA SER A 317 4.75 12.73 8.39
C SER A 317 5.91 13.35 9.17
N SER A 318 6.66 14.24 8.50
CA SER A 318 7.71 15.06 9.10
C SER A 318 7.10 16.17 9.96
N SER A 319 6.70 15.82 11.19
CA SER A 319 6.15 16.74 12.18
C SER A 319 7.22 17.69 12.74
N TRP A 320 7.62 18.66 11.92
CA TRP A 320 8.49 19.78 12.31
C TRP A 320 7.66 21.03 12.60
N GLU A 321 6.73 20.95 13.54
CA GLU A 321 6.14 22.17 14.10
C GLU A 321 7.14 22.82 15.08
N ASN A 322 7.45 24.09 14.83
CA ASN A 322 8.28 24.91 15.71
C ASN A 322 7.74 24.90 17.15
N TYR A 323 8.52 24.36 18.08
CA TYR A 323 8.42 24.75 19.49
C TYR A 323 9.51 25.76 19.82
N ASP A 324 9.09 26.99 20.09
CA ASP A 324 9.96 28.06 20.59
C ASP A 324 10.69 27.59 21.86
N ILE A 325 12.02 27.52 21.80
CA ILE A 325 12.85 27.25 22.97
C ILE A 325 12.91 28.53 23.82
N VAL A 326 11.93 28.70 24.72
CA VAL A 326 12.03 29.66 25.81
C VAL A 326 12.99 29.10 26.86
N SER A 327 14.20 29.65 26.91
CA SER A 327 15.21 29.27 27.89
C SER A 327 14.81 29.64 29.32
N ALA A 328 14.95 28.69 30.25
CA ALA A 328 15.06 28.98 31.69
C ALA A 328 16.13 28.07 32.31
N ALA A 329 16.97 28.64 33.18
CA ALA A 329 18.23 28.02 33.59
C ALA A 329 18.09 26.97 34.70
N ALA A 330 19.12 26.12 34.82
CA ALA A 330 19.27 25.16 35.91
C ALA A 330 19.38 25.84 37.28
N SER A 331 18.88 25.18 38.34
CA SER A 331 19.40 25.33 39.70
C SER A 331 19.06 24.17 40.63
N ALA A 332 20.11 23.66 41.28
CA ALA A 332 20.17 23.04 42.61
C ALA A 332 19.29 21.81 42.94
N SER A 333 20.00 20.71 43.20
CA SER A 333 19.57 19.56 43.97
C SER A 333 19.33 19.88 45.46
N VAL A 334 18.33 19.23 46.07
CA VAL A 334 18.21 19.09 47.54
C VAL A 334 17.82 17.65 47.88
N THR A 335 18.52 17.07 48.86
CA THR A 335 18.31 15.72 49.39
C THR A 335 17.66 15.78 50.77
N ALA A 336 16.56 15.06 51.01
CA ALA A 336 16.04 14.70 52.35
C ALA A 336 14.87 13.70 52.20
N THR A 337 15.10 12.39 52.36
CA THR A 337 14.93 11.55 53.58
C THR A 337 13.55 10.92 53.75
N VAL A 338 13.57 9.60 53.96
CA VAL A 338 12.41 8.71 54.19
C VAL A 338 11.92 8.81 55.64
N SER A 339 10.61 8.73 55.84
CA SER A 339 10.01 8.34 57.13
C SER A 339 8.71 7.55 56.93
N VAL A 340 8.72 6.30 57.37
CA VAL A 340 7.57 5.38 57.43
C VAL A 340 6.89 5.49 58.79
N PRO A 341 5.56 5.30 58.87
CA PRO A 341 4.97 4.59 60.02
C PRO A 341 4.07 3.41 59.61
N THR A 342 3.91 2.46 60.53
CA THR A 342 3.40 1.11 60.28
C THR A 342 2.09 0.82 61.05
N THR A 343 1.14 0.11 60.40
CA THR A 343 0.16 -0.87 60.96
C THR A 343 -0.73 -0.57 62.18
N ALA A 344 -2.05 -0.67 61.98
CA ALA A 344 -3.09 -1.33 62.83
C ALA A 344 -4.47 -1.14 62.13
N SER A 345 -5.17 -2.13 61.55
CA SER A 345 -5.89 -3.32 62.08
C SER A 345 -7.38 -3.11 62.39
N GLU A 346 -8.24 -3.77 61.60
CA GLU A 346 -9.62 -4.26 61.85
C GLU A 346 -10.77 -3.33 62.30
N SER A 347 -11.87 -3.34 61.54
CA SER A 347 -13.11 -4.07 61.94
C SER A 347 -14.19 -3.99 60.84
N ALA A 348 -15.12 -4.94 60.81
CA ALA A 348 -16.11 -5.13 59.74
C ALA A 348 -17.55 -4.97 60.25
N TRP A 349 -18.43 -4.39 59.41
CA TRP A 349 -19.88 -4.54 59.49
C TRP A 349 -20.46 -4.63 58.08
N ALA A 350 -21.47 -5.49 57.89
CA ALA A 350 -22.22 -5.67 56.65
C ALA A 350 -23.72 -5.47 56.91
N TYR A 351 -24.46 -4.94 55.93
CA TYR A 351 -25.64 -5.59 55.30
C TYR A 351 -26.49 -4.61 54.45
N ALA A 352 -27.31 -5.23 53.59
CA ALA A 352 -28.58 -4.76 53.02
C ALA A 352 -28.55 -3.88 51.74
N SER A 353 -28.86 -4.57 50.64
CA SER A 353 -29.56 -4.08 49.43
C SER A 353 -30.93 -3.46 49.72
N VAL A 354 -31.44 -2.61 48.81
CA VAL A 354 -32.70 -2.79 48.04
C VAL A 354 -32.67 -1.84 46.83
N ALA A 355 -33.16 -2.29 45.66
CA ALA A 355 -33.53 -1.44 44.52
C ALA A 355 -35.05 -1.56 44.26
N SER A 356 -35.70 -0.51 43.75
CA SER A 356 -36.88 -0.58 42.85
C SER A 356 -37.37 0.83 42.42
N ASP A 357 -37.76 0.90 41.15
CA ASP A 357 -38.18 2.06 40.34
C ASP A 357 -39.54 2.73 40.67
N VAL A 358 -39.99 3.58 39.71
CA VAL A 358 -41.36 4.03 39.40
C VAL A 358 -41.76 5.37 40.08
N THR A 359 -42.32 6.40 39.43
CA THR A 359 -43.10 6.52 38.16
C THR A 359 -42.81 7.82 37.38
N THR A 360 -43.13 7.84 36.08
CA THR A 360 -43.38 9.04 35.25
C THR A 360 -44.84 9.50 35.30
N ALA A 361 -45.09 10.81 35.06
CA ALA A 361 -46.37 11.35 34.59
C ALA A 361 -46.18 12.73 33.93
N GLU A 362 -47.17 13.19 33.16
CA GLU A 362 -47.04 14.08 32.00
C GLU A 362 -47.88 15.38 32.09
N SER A 363 -47.70 16.29 31.12
CA SER A 363 -48.67 17.29 30.61
C SER A 363 -48.67 18.71 31.19
N ALA A 364 -48.35 19.73 30.36
CA ALA A 364 -49.34 20.67 29.80
C ALA A 364 -48.69 21.80 28.95
N ALA A 365 -49.47 22.36 28.01
CA ALA A 365 -49.06 23.27 26.93
C ALA A 365 -48.77 24.75 27.33
N ALA A 366 -48.28 25.51 26.33
CA ALA A 366 -47.82 26.90 26.39
C ALA A 366 -48.91 27.97 26.62
N PRO A 367 -48.50 29.26 26.74
CA PRO A 367 -48.96 30.20 25.70
C PRO A 367 -47.88 31.15 25.15
N THR A 368 -48.21 31.72 23.98
CA THR A 368 -47.68 32.96 23.36
C THR A 368 -47.83 34.18 24.32
N GLU A 369 -47.22 35.35 24.16
CA GLU A 369 -47.01 36.14 22.93
C GLU A 369 -46.07 37.38 23.14
N THR A 370 -45.79 38.07 22.03
CA THR A 370 -45.45 39.50 21.85
C THR A 370 -44.10 40.08 22.33
N ALA A 371 -43.67 41.12 21.61
CA ALA A 371 -42.32 41.67 21.60
C ALA A 371 -42.23 43.10 22.15
N THR A 372 -41.01 43.62 22.38
CA THR A 372 -40.63 44.98 21.95
C THR A 372 -39.11 45.20 22.01
N SER A 373 -38.64 46.07 21.14
CA SER A 373 -37.25 46.52 21.00
C SER A 373 -36.96 47.79 21.80
N ALA A 374 -35.69 47.99 22.17
CA ALA A 374 -35.14 49.33 22.42
C ALA A 374 -33.65 49.35 22.03
N ASP A 375 -33.29 50.34 21.20
CA ASP A 375 -31.98 50.50 20.56
C ASP A 375 -30.94 51.28 21.40
N TYR A 376 -29.73 51.36 20.82
CA TYR A 376 -28.80 52.50 20.83
C TYR A 376 -27.72 52.63 21.93
N ARG A 377 -26.47 53.05 21.63
CA ARG A 377 -25.77 53.38 20.34
C ARG A 377 -24.24 53.41 20.57
N GLY A 378 -23.43 53.07 19.56
CA GLY A 378 -21.96 53.24 19.62
C GLY A 378 -21.17 52.72 18.41
N THR A 379 -21.12 53.49 17.32
CA THR A 379 -20.33 53.23 16.07
C THR A 379 -18.83 53.50 16.27
N TRP A 380 -17.89 53.07 15.41
CA TRP A 380 -17.90 52.83 13.95
C TRP A 380 -17.04 51.57 13.60
N GLY A 381 -16.90 51.02 12.38
CA GLY A 381 -17.24 51.48 11.01
C GLY A 381 -16.06 52.23 10.34
N TRP A 382 -15.69 52.05 9.07
CA TRP A 382 -16.13 51.19 7.94
C TRP A 382 -14.98 50.18 7.60
N GLY A 383 -14.95 49.29 6.60
CA GLY A 383 -15.75 48.90 5.42
C GLY A 383 -14.77 48.34 4.34
N ASN A 384 -15.11 47.73 3.20
CA ASN A 384 -16.31 47.25 2.50
C ASN A 384 -15.81 46.31 1.35
N HIS A 385 -16.50 45.34 0.74
CA HIS A 385 -17.85 44.75 0.84
C HIS A 385 -17.81 43.30 0.27
N ARG A 386 -18.94 42.56 0.30
CA ARG A 386 -19.26 41.36 -0.49
C ARG A 386 -20.73 41.47 -0.98
N PHE A 387 -21.07 40.79 -2.08
CA PHE A 387 -22.43 40.38 -2.46
C PHE A 387 -22.31 38.97 -3.11
N GLY A 388 -23.27 38.04 -3.08
CA GLY A 388 -24.61 37.99 -2.47
C GLY A 388 -25.48 37.00 -3.27
N TRP A 389 -26.00 35.94 -2.64
CA TRP A 389 -26.83 34.90 -3.31
C TRP A 389 -28.34 35.21 -3.20
N THR A 390 -29.13 34.86 -4.22
CA THR A 390 -30.62 34.87 -4.18
C THR A 390 -31.25 33.83 -5.12
N HIS A 391 -32.46 33.40 -4.78
CA HIS A 391 -33.28 32.34 -5.38
C HIS A 391 -34.77 32.63 -5.07
N VAL A 392 -35.79 32.39 -5.91
CA VAL A 392 -35.93 32.02 -7.35
C VAL A 392 -37.24 32.67 -7.86
N ASN A 393 -37.55 32.69 -9.17
CA ASN A 393 -38.75 32.01 -9.73
C ASN A 393 -39.00 32.26 -11.24
N ASN A 394 -39.74 31.33 -11.86
CA ASN A 394 -40.02 31.14 -13.30
C ASN A 394 -40.63 32.32 -14.10
N ALA A 395 -40.07 32.57 -15.30
CA ALA A 395 -40.79 32.75 -16.57
C ALA A 395 -39.81 32.65 -17.76
N GLY A 396 -40.21 32.03 -18.88
CA GLY A 396 -39.29 31.70 -19.99
C GLY A 396 -39.34 32.61 -21.22
N LYS A 397 -38.29 32.47 -22.06
CA LYS A 397 -38.10 32.84 -23.50
C LYS A 397 -36.84 33.69 -23.77
N PHE A 398 -36.13 33.29 -24.82
CA PHE A 398 -34.93 33.92 -25.40
C PHE A 398 -35.16 35.35 -25.89
N VAL A 399 -34.17 36.25 -25.69
CA VAL A 399 -33.75 37.25 -26.70
C VAL A 399 -32.22 37.43 -26.66
N LYS A 400 -31.67 37.76 -27.84
CA LYS A 400 -30.26 37.90 -28.23
C LYS A 400 -29.71 39.32 -28.01
N ALA A 401 -28.45 39.45 -27.60
CA ALA A 401 -27.58 40.63 -27.78
C ALA A 401 -26.12 40.12 -27.70
N THR A 402 -25.24 40.13 -28.72
CA THR A 402 -24.76 41.22 -29.60
C THR A 402 -24.54 42.57 -28.89
N ALA A 403 -23.29 42.82 -28.50
CA ALA A 403 -22.70 44.14 -28.42
C ALA A 403 -21.33 44.09 -29.12
N THR A 404 -21.11 45.03 -30.03
CA THR A 404 -19.95 45.06 -30.93
C THR A 404 -18.96 46.14 -30.48
N ALA A 405 -17.66 45.83 -30.56
CA ALA A 405 -16.48 46.71 -30.63
C ALA A 405 -16.51 48.10 -29.95
N PHE A 406 -15.45 48.37 -29.18
CA PHE A 406 -14.68 49.58 -29.38
C PHE A 406 -13.22 49.22 -29.64
N ALA A 407 -12.68 49.69 -30.76
CA ALA A 407 -11.27 49.57 -31.09
C ALA A 407 -10.53 50.83 -30.66
N GLN A 408 -9.30 50.68 -30.19
CA GLN A 408 -8.29 51.72 -30.31
C GLN A 408 -6.95 51.08 -30.67
N THR A 409 -6.45 51.47 -31.84
CA THR A 409 -5.17 51.05 -32.39
C THR A 409 -4.04 51.93 -31.86
N GLN A 410 -2.83 51.36 -31.75
CA GLN A 410 -1.63 52.07 -32.18
C GLN A 410 -0.56 51.10 -32.68
N GLU A 411 0.12 51.52 -33.75
CA GLU A 411 1.11 50.73 -34.50
C GLU A 411 2.50 50.82 -33.87
N THR A 412 3.36 49.84 -34.19
CA THR A 412 4.72 49.95 -34.78
C THR A 412 5.51 48.66 -34.49
N ALA A 413 6.36 48.14 -35.37
CA ALA A 413 6.54 48.31 -36.81
C ALA A 413 7.17 47.01 -37.38
N ALA A 414 7.01 46.76 -38.68
CA ALA A 414 7.63 45.60 -39.34
C ALA A 414 8.55 46.06 -40.48
N SER A 415 9.66 45.35 -40.69
CA SER A 415 10.40 45.36 -41.96
C SER A 415 11.27 44.09 -42.10
N ALA A 416 10.84 43.19 -42.99
CA ALA A 416 11.72 42.20 -43.62
C ALA A 416 12.55 42.87 -44.76
N PRO A 417 13.43 42.13 -45.45
CA PRO A 417 12.93 41.43 -46.65
C PRO A 417 13.51 40.03 -46.90
N GLU A 418 12.78 39.23 -47.69
CA GLU A 418 13.26 38.00 -48.33
C GLU A 418 14.11 38.29 -49.58
N VAL A 419 15.09 37.42 -49.87
CA VAL A 419 15.46 36.82 -51.19
C VAL A 419 16.31 35.57 -50.86
N GLY A 420 16.22 34.39 -51.49
CA GLY A 420 15.35 33.88 -52.56
C GLY A 420 15.74 32.42 -52.90
N VAL A 421 14.91 31.73 -53.68
CA VAL A 421 15.01 30.29 -54.02
C VAL A 421 16.06 30.01 -55.12
N ILE A 422 16.81 28.91 -55.00
CA ILE A 422 17.41 28.18 -56.15
C ILE A 422 17.38 26.67 -55.86
N GLU A 423 16.77 25.87 -56.76
CA GLU A 423 16.92 24.41 -56.83
C GLU A 423 18.02 24.03 -57.83
N GLU A 424 18.79 22.97 -57.59
CA GLU A 424 18.82 21.76 -58.46
C GLU A 424 19.94 20.76 -58.09
N SER A 425 19.54 19.47 -58.06
CA SER A 425 20.24 18.22 -58.41
C SER A 425 21.77 18.02 -58.19
N THR A 426 22.12 16.88 -57.59
CA THR A 426 22.94 15.84 -58.26
C THR A 426 22.90 14.50 -57.52
N THR A 427 22.86 13.40 -58.27
CA THR A 427 22.82 12.01 -57.79
C THR A 427 24.14 11.28 -58.06
N VAL A 428 24.63 10.45 -57.11
CA VAL A 428 25.56 9.33 -57.39
C VAL A 428 25.29 8.16 -56.42
N ASN A 429 25.36 6.92 -56.92
CA ASN A 429 25.03 5.67 -56.21
C ASN A 429 26.24 4.95 -55.57
N ASN A 430 25.92 3.99 -54.69
CA ASN A 430 26.60 2.70 -54.42
C ASN A 430 28.14 2.60 -54.42
N LEU A 431 28.71 2.27 -53.24
CA LEU A 431 29.91 1.41 -53.10
C LEU A 431 29.87 0.64 -51.77
N ALA A 432 29.47 -0.64 -51.78
CA ALA A 432 29.64 -1.57 -50.65
C ALA A 432 29.48 -3.06 -51.06
N GLU A 433 30.13 -3.50 -52.13
CA GLU A 433 30.42 -4.93 -52.36
C GLU A 433 31.91 -5.10 -52.70
N ILE A 434 32.44 -6.31 -52.43
CA ILE A 434 33.83 -6.76 -52.68
C ILE A 434 34.88 -6.26 -51.67
N TRP A 435 35.00 -6.97 -50.53
CA TRP A 435 36.23 -7.73 -50.29
C TRP A 435 35.99 -8.93 -49.37
N ASN A 436 36.15 -10.15 -49.93
CA ASN A 436 36.21 -11.40 -49.18
C ASN A 436 37.67 -11.73 -48.85
N GLY A 437 37.92 -12.22 -47.64
CA GLY A 437 39.00 -13.18 -47.38
C GLY A 437 40.33 -12.63 -46.87
N VAL A 438 40.45 -12.53 -45.54
CA VAL A 438 41.61 -13.09 -44.82
C VAL A 438 41.05 -13.95 -43.69
N VAL A 439 41.51 -15.20 -43.62
CA VAL A 439 41.16 -16.15 -42.56
C VAL A 439 42.37 -16.26 -41.62
N ASP A 440 42.13 -16.20 -40.31
CA ASP A 440 42.70 -17.09 -39.28
C ASP A 440 42.67 -16.45 -37.88
N ALA A 441 42.52 -17.32 -36.87
CA ALA A 441 42.62 -17.04 -35.43
C ALA A 441 41.44 -16.32 -34.73
N GLU A 442 40.29 -17.00 -34.57
CA GLU A 442 39.44 -16.77 -33.37
C GLU A 442 38.62 -18.01 -32.90
N GLU A 443 39.22 -19.21 -32.91
CA GLU A 443 38.70 -20.40 -32.19
C GLU A 443 39.55 -20.73 -30.93
N ASP A 444 39.57 -19.85 -29.91
CA ASP A 444 39.93 -20.30 -28.53
C ASP A 444 39.46 -19.39 -27.37
N VAL A 445 38.53 -18.45 -27.59
CA VAL A 445 38.06 -17.55 -26.49
C VAL A 445 36.96 -18.21 -25.65
N SER A 446 36.16 -19.11 -26.23
CA SER A 446 35.01 -19.75 -25.56
C SER A 446 35.40 -20.77 -24.50
N GLU A 447 36.52 -21.50 -24.65
CA GLU A 447 36.94 -22.48 -23.64
C GLU A 447 37.78 -21.85 -22.51
N TYR A 448 38.55 -20.80 -22.78
CA TYR A 448 39.28 -20.05 -21.75
C TYR A 448 38.34 -19.38 -20.74
N ILE A 449 37.26 -18.74 -21.21
CA ILE A 449 36.23 -18.12 -20.35
C ILE A 449 35.49 -19.17 -19.50
N ARG A 450 35.15 -20.34 -20.09
CA ARG A 450 34.48 -21.44 -19.37
C ARG A 450 35.32 -22.05 -18.25
N ARG A 451 36.67 -22.01 -18.34
CA ARG A 451 37.55 -22.57 -17.29
C ARG A 451 37.99 -21.59 -16.20
N HIS A 452 37.90 -20.28 -16.41
CA HIS A 452 38.49 -19.29 -15.47
C HIS A 452 37.54 -18.27 -14.84
N ILE A 453 36.25 -18.23 -15.20
CA ILE A 453 35.26 -17.33 -14.54
C ILE A 453 34.15 -18.11 -13.80
N ILE A 454 33.99 -19.41 -14.03
CA ILE A 454 33.01 -20.26 -13.32
C ILE A 454 33.72 -21.14 -12.27
N GLY A 455 34.24 -20.49 -11.23
CA GLY A 455 34.90 -21.13 -10.09
C GLY A 455 34.70 -20.34 -8.80
N HIS A 456 34.10 -20.97 -7.78
CA HIS A 456 33.81 -20.40 -6.45
C HIS A 456 32.71 -19.32 -6.35
N ASN A 457 31.45 -19.75 -6.55
CA ASN A 457 30.55 -19.81 -5.40
C ASN A 457 29.37 -20.79 -5.60
N LYS A 458 29.64 -22.09 -5.41
CA LYS A 458 28.59 -22.99 -4.87
C LYS A 458 28.35 -22.64 -3.41
N ARG A 459 27.66 -21.53 -3.17
CA ARG A 459 26.75 -21.41 -2.03
C ARG A 459 25.35 -21.49 -2.60
N SER A 460 24.59 -22.46 -2.12
CA SER A 460 23.15 -22.49 -2.32
C SER A 460 22.58 -21.16 -1.81
N HIS A 461 22.17 -20.29 -2.73
CA HIS A 461 21.19 -19.28 -2.40
C HIS A 461 19.91 -20.07 -2.11
N GLY A 462 19.69 -20.34 -0.83
CA GLY A 462 18.45 -20.98 -0.42
C GLY A 462 17.30 -20.09 -0.84
N MET A 463 16.25 -20.69 -1.41
CA MET A 463 14.95 -20.05 -1.53
C MET A 463 14.66 -19.22 -0.28
N ALA A 464 14.15 -18.00 -0.46
CA ALA A 464 13.42 -17.33 0.59
C ALA A 464 12.33 -18.32 1.03
N ARG A 465 12.49 -18.91 2.23
CA ARG A 465 11.55 -19.92 2.69
C ARG A 465 10.30 -19.18 3.13
N GLY A 466 9.24 -19.29 2.35
CA GLY A 466 7.90 -18.95 2.83
C GLY A 466 7.62 -19.67 4.15
N LEU A 467 6.70 -19.12 4.94
CA LEU A 467 6.29 -19.75 6.19
C LEU A 467 5.81 -21.20 5.95
N PRO A 468 5.96 -22.11 6.92
CA PRO A 468 5.48 -23.48 6.76
C PRO A 468 4.00 -23.50 6.42
N ALA A 469 3.65 -24.19 5.32
CA ALA A 469 2.26 -24.33 4.89
C ALA A 469 1.35 -24.85 6.01
N VAL A 470 0.14 -24.30 6.07
CA VAL A 470 -0.83 -24.58 7.12
C VAL A 470 -1.53 -25.91 6.85
N VAL A 471 -1.57 -26.76 7.87
CA VAL A 471 -2.32 -28.02 7.83
C VAL A 471 -3.73 -27.75 8.35
N THR A 472 -4.73 -28.04 7.51
CA THR A 472 -6.15 -27.75 7.75
C THR A 472 -6.87 -28.81 8.60
N GLU A 473 -6.33 -30.04 8.64
CA GLU A 473 -6.89 -31.16 9.40
C GLU A 473 -5.77 -32.10 9.88
N GLY A 474 -5.86 -32.57 11.14
CA GLY A 474 -4.88 -33.51 11.69
C GLY A 474 -3.49 -32.91 11.94
N TYR A 475 -3.41 -31.65 12.39
CA TYR A 475 -2.12 -31.03 12.70
C TYR A 475 -1.41 -31.71 13.88
N GLU A 476 -0.15 -32.14 13.64
CA GLU A 476 0.74 -32.69 14.65
C GLU A 476 1.79 -31.62 15.10
N PRO A 477 1.79 -31.21 16.38
CA PRO A 477 2.75 -30.22 16.91
C PRO A 477 4.22 -30.68 16.79
N LYS A 478 5.10 -29.78 16.33
CA LYS A 478 6.51 -30.09 15.99
C LYS A 478 7.48 -29.92 17.16
N GLY A 479 7.06 -29.19 18.19
CA GLY A 479 7.78 -28.90 19.42
C GLY A 479 7.63 -29.99 20.48
N LYS A 480 7.93 -29.63 21.73
CA LYS A 480 7.86 -30.52 22.89
C LYS A 480 7.42 -29.77 24.14
N TYR A 481 6.82 -30.47 25.08
CA TYR A 481 6.55 -29.93 26.41
C TYR A 481 7.80 -30.05 27.31
N ILE A 482 8.11 -28.97 28.02
CA ILE A 482 9.06 -28.92 29.13
C ILE A 482 8.38 -28.29 30.35
N GLU A 483 9.08 -28.26 31.49
CA GLU A 483 8.64 -27.51 32.67
C GLU A 483 9.55 -26.28 32.86
N LEU A 484 8.95 -25.09 33.00
CA LEU A 484 9.63 -23.86 33.35
C LEU A 484 9.07 -23.35 34.68
N ASN A 485 9.87 -23.40 35.74
CA ASN A 485 9.47 -22.93 37.08
C ASN A 485 8.13 -23.53 37.58
N GLY A 486 7.95 -24.85 37.41
CA GLY A 486 6.70 -25.55 37.75
C GLY A 486 5.58 -25.44 36.72
N VAL A 487 5.77 -24.69 35.62
CA VAL A 487 4.75 -24.45 34.60
C VAL A 487 5.04 -25.27 33.34
N LYS A 488 4.08 -26.12 32.95
CA LYS A 488 4.10 -26.86 31.68
C LYS A 488 4.19 -25.86 30.53
N THR A 489 5.20 -25.99 29.68
CA THR A 489 5.49 -25.04 28.60
C THR A 489 5.73 -25.80 27.30
N TYR A 490 4.98 -25.48 26.24
CA TYR A 490 5.31 -25.96 24.89
C TYR A 490 6.47 -25.14 24.33
N VAL A 491 7.48 -25.82 23.78
CA VAL A 491 8.68 -25.20 23.23
C VAL A 491 8.99 -25.77 21.86
N THR A 492 9.21 -24.88 20.90
CA THR A 492 9.51 -25.22 19.51
C THR A 492 10.57 -24.29 18.93
N GLY A 493 11.10 -24.64 17.76
CA GLY A 493 12.29 -24.02 17.17
C GLY A 493 13.59 -24.55 17.77
N PRO A 494 14.74 -24.11 17.23
CA PRO A 494 16.04 -24.63 17.61
C PRO A 494 16.49 -24.12 18.98
N SER A 495 16.92 -25.04 19.84
CA SER A 495 17.40 -24.75 21.21
C SER A 495 18.75 -24.02 21.28
N ASP A 496 19.29 -23.60 20.15
CA ASP A 496 20.52 -22.83 20.03
C ASP A 496 20.30 -21.43 19.44
N ALA A 497 19.04 -21.02 19.25
CA ALA A 497 18.66 -19.67 18.88
C ALA A 497 19.08 -18.64 19.95
N ASP A 498 19.46 -17.45 19.50
CA ASP A 498 19.71 -16.27 20.35
C ASP A 498 18.49 -15.36 20.49
N THR A 499 17.42 -15.67 19.78
CA THR A 499 16.20 -14.90 19.69
C THR A 499 15.01 -15.77 20.08
N ALA A 500 14.11 -15.25 20.92
CA ALA A 500 12.95 -16.00 21.41
C ALA A 500 11.63 -15.24 21.29
N VAL A 501 10.53 -15.99 21.19
CA VAL A 501 9.16 -15.45 21.19
C VAL A 501 8.38 -16.10 22.32
N PHE A 502 7.76 -15.27 23.16
CA PHE A 502 6.91 -15.70 24.27
C PHE A 502 5.45 -15.57 23.88
N VAL A 503 4.76 -16.70 23.75
CA VAL A 503 3.36 -16.73 23.38
C VAL A 503 2.49 -16.81 24.61
N ILE A 504 1.51 -15.91 24.69
CA ILE A 504 0.42 -15.93 25.66
C ILE A 504 -0.84 -16.34 24.91
N PHE A 505 -1.22 -17.61 25.06
CA PHE A 505 -2.37 -18.18 24.37
C PHE A 505 -3.71 -17.56 24.80
N ASP A 506 -4.79 -17.98 24.14
CA ASP A 506 -6.15 -17.64 24.54
C ASP A 506 -6.62 -18.45 25.77
N ILE A 507 -7.89 -18.25 26.15
CA ILE A 507 -8.52 -18.92 27.29
C ILE A 507 -8.64 -20.44 27.14
N PHE A 508 -8.48 -21.00 25.94
CA PHE A 508 -8.56 -22.43 25.66
C PHE A 508 -7.20 -23.14 25.79
N GLY A 509 -6.11 -22.36 25.87
CA GLY A 509 -4.77 -22.87 26.18
C GLY A 509 -4.10 -23.56 24.99
N PHE A 510 -3.65 -24.80 25.17
CA PHE A 510 -2.96 -25.57 24.12
C PHE A 510 -3.95 -26.14 23.10
N PHE A 511 -4.26 -25.35 22.08
CA PHE A 511 -5.10 -25.76 20.94
C PHE A 511 -4.26 -26.01 19.67
N PRO A 512 -4.61 -26.96 18.77
CA PRO A 512 -3.78 -27.30 17.61
C PRO A 512 -3.41 -26.09 16.74
N GLN A 513 -4.37 -25.19 16.46
CA GLN A 513 -4.16 -23.94 15.74
C GLN A 513 -3.13 -23.02 16.43
N THR A 514 -3.14 -22.93 17.76
CA THR A 514 -2.18 -22.13 18.53
C THR A 514 -0.78 -22.74 18.51
N LEU A 515 -0.68 -24.08 18.56
CA LEU A 515 0.59 -24.81 18.47
C LEU A 515 1.18 -24.72 17.07
N GLN A 516 0.34 -24.86 16.02
CA GLN A 516 0.73 -24.66 14.62
C GLN A 516 1.27 -23.25 14.39
N GLY A 517 0.61 -22.24 14.95
CA GLY A 517 1.07 -20.86 14.93
C GLY A 517 2.47 -20.68 15.53
N ALA A 518 2.72 -21.25 16.71
CA ALA A 518 4.05 -21.20 17.33
C ALA A 518 5.12 -21.94 16.50
N ASP A 519 4.77 -23.07 15.89
CA ASP A 519 5.67 -23.83 15.01
C ASP A 519 5.95 -23.09 13.68
N ILE A 520 5.02 -22.26 13.20
CA ILE A 520 5.21 -21.33 12.09
C ILE A 520 6.15 -20.19 12.49
N LEU A 521 5.93 -19.53 13.63
CA LEU A 521 6.78 -18.43 14.13
C LEU A 521 8.20 -18.87 14.53
N ALA A 522 8.40 -20.17 14.77
CA ALA A 522 9.70 -20.79 15.01
C ALA A 522 10.52 -21.07 13.73
N ALA A 523 9.90 -20.96 12.56
CA ALA A 523 10.61 -21.06 11.30
C ALA A 523 11.65 -19.93 11.17
N PRO A 524 12.73 -20.13 10.38
CA PRO A 524 13.64 -19.04 10.04
C PRO A 524 12.88 -17.91 9.36
N ASP A 525 13.16 -16.66 9.74
CA ASP A 525 12.58 -15.50 9.05
C ASP A 525 13.20 -15.27 7.66
N ASN A 526 12.72 -14.25 6.95
CA ASN A 526 13.25 -13.82 5.65
C ASN A 526 14.75 -13.45 5.66
N LYS A 527 15.35 -13.18 6.82
CA LYS A 527 16.80 -12.95 7.03
C LYS A 527 17.54 -14.23 7.49
N GLY A 528 16.85 -15.37 7.52
CA GLY A 528 17.37 -16.66 7.98
C GLY A 528 17.57 -16.76 9.49
N ARG A 529 17.12 -15.79 10.29
CA ARG A 529 17.28 -15.79 11.75
C ARG A 529 16.32 -16.79 12.37
N ARG A 530 16.85 -17.62 13.26
CA ARG A 530 16.13 -18.73 13.88
C ARG A 530 15.60 -18.30 15.24
N LYS A 531 14.33 -18.58 15.50
CA LYS A 531 13.61 -18.15 16.71
C LYS A 531 13.18 -19.37 17.52
N GLN A 532 13.34 -19.32 18.85
CA GLN A 532 12.78 -20.34 19.75
C GLN A 532 11.48 -19.81 20.38
N VAL A 533 10.39 -20.55 20.25
CA VAL A 533 9.07 -20.12 20.72
C VAL A 533 8.68 -20.88 21.98
N PHE A 534 8.15 -20.16 22.97
CA PHE A 534 7.75 -20.68 24.28
C PHE A 534 6.27 -20.33 24.53
N ILE A 535 5.45 -21.33 24.86
CA ILE A 535 4.04 -21.16 25.25
C ILE A 535 3.82 -21.75 26.65
N PRO A 536 3.86 -20.95 27.73
CA PRO A 536 3.59 -21.44 29.08
C PRO A 536 2.11 -21.65 29.36
N ASP A 537 1.77 -22.66 30.16
CA ASP A 537 0.42 -22.93 30.62
C ASP A 537 -0.02 -21.95 31.72
N PHE A 538 -0.63 -20.83 31.34
CA PHE A 538 -1.21 -19.88 32.29
C PHE A 538 -2.44 -20.42 33.05
N TRP A 539 -3.00 -21.56 32.62
CA TRP A 539 -4.22 -22.13 33.19
C TRP A 539 -3.96 -23.33 34.12
N ASP A 540 -2.70 -23.73 34.30
CA ASP A 540 -2.28 -24.84 35.16
C ASP A 540 -3.08 -26.14 34.87
N GLY A 541 -3.25 -26.44 33.58
CA GLY A 541 -4.02 -27.59 33.07
C GLY A 541 -5.54 -27.42 33.12
N LYS A 542 -6.07 -26.21 33.39
CA LYS A 542 -7.51 -25.93 33.55
C LYS A 542 -8.00 -24.78 32.65
N PRO A 543 -7.83 -24.86 31.31
CA PRO A 543 -8.37 -23.87 30.38
C PRO A 543 -9.91 -23.79 30.46
N ALA A 544 -10.48 -22.77 29.81
CA ALA A 544 -11.91 -22.73 29.52
C ALA A 544 -12.29 -23.88 28.56
N ASP A 545 -13.51 -24.40 28.68
CA ASP A 545 -14.04 -25.35 27.71
C ASP A 545 -14.60 -24.59 26.49
N ILE A 546 -14.21 -25.00 25.29
CA ILE A 546 -14.63 -24.35 24.04
C ILE A 546 -16.14 -24.50 23.78
N SER A 547 -16.78 -25.53 24.33
CA SER A 547 -18.24 -25.74 24.23
C SER A 547 -19.08 -24.69 24.96
N TRP A 548 -18.45 -23.86 25.82
CA TRP A 548 -19.13 -22.73 26.47
C TRP A 548 -19.33 -21.52 25.54
N LEU A 549 -18.72 -21.50 24.35
CA LEU A 549 -18.95 -20.45 23.34
C LEU A 549 -19.81 -20.97 22.16
N PRO A 550 -20.76 -20.15 21.65
CA PRO A 550 -21.27 -18.94 22.29
C PRO A 550 -21.99 -19.27 23.61
N PRO A 551 -21.99 -18.36 24.61
CA PRO A 551 -22.66 -18.56 25.88
C PRO A 551 -24.16 -18.28 25.73
N ASP A 552 -24.82 -19.12 24.94
CA ASP A 552 -26.22 -19.00 24.53
C ASP A 552 -27.22 -19.54 25.56
N THR A 553 -26.81 -20.48 26.43
CA THR A 553 -27.60 -20.97 27.57
C THR A 553 -27.12 -20.40 28.91
N GLU A 554 -27.98 -20.40 29.92
CA GLU A 554 -27.62 -19.94 31.28
C GLU A 554 -26.54 -20.81 31.92
N GLU A 555 -26.51 -22.12 31.62
CA GLU A 555 -25.46 -23.04 32.06
C GLU A 555 -24.10 -22.66 31.47
N LYS A 556 -24.04 -22.39 30.15
CA LYS A 556 -22.80 -21.94 29.49
C LYS A 556 -22.35 -20.57 30.01
N LYS A 557 -23.27 -19.61 30.18
CA LYS A 557 -22.98 -18.30 30.78
C LYS A 557 -22.41 -18.44 32.19
N ALA A 558 -23.03 -19.27 33.03
CA ALA A 558 -22.59 -19.50 34.40
C ALA A 558 -21.21 -20.18 34.45
N ALA A 559 -20.97 -21.19 33.61
CA ALA A 559 -19.69 -21.88 33.51
C ALA A 559 -18.57 -20.94 33.03
N PHE A 560 -18.81 -20.22 31.93
CA PHE A 560 -17.87 -19.24 31.36
C PHE A 560 -17.54 -18.12 32.35
N ASN A 561 -18.56 -17.45 32.91
CA ASN A 561 -18.36 -16.35 33.86
C ASN A 561 -17.70 -16.84 35.16
N GLY A 562 -18.06 -18.03 35.65
CA GLY A 562 -17.45 -18.64 36.83
C GLY A 562 -15.97 -18.95 36.65
N TRP A 563 -15.60 -19.56 35.52
CA TRP A 563 -14.19 -19.79 35.16
C TRP A 563 -13.44 -18.47 34.96
N PHE A 564 -14.04 -17.51 34.26
CA PHE A 564 -13.40 -16.23 33.96
C PHE A 564 -13.09 -15.43 35.25
N ALA A 565 -14.06 -15.34 36.17
CA ALA A 565 -13.86 -14.69 37.48
C ALA A 565 -12.82 -15.40 38.36
N ALA A 566 -12.78 -16.74 38.33
CA ALA A 566 -11.81 -17.52 39.08
C ALA A 566 -10.38 -17.40 38.51
N SER A 567 -10.23 -17.53 37.19
CA SER A 567 -8.95 -17.83 36.53
C SER A 567 -8.40 -16.67 35.68
N ALA A 568 -9.25 -15.95 34.93
CA ALA A 568 -8.82 -15.08 33.83
C ALA A 568 -8.50 -13.63 34.24
N SER A 569 -8.14 -13.36 35.49
CA SER A 569 -7.77 -12.01 35.95
C SER A 569 -6.30 -11.69 35.62
N PRO A 570 -5.99 -10.75 34.70
CA PRO A 570 -4.60 -10.49 34.28
C PRO A 570 -3.63 -10.17 35.44
N PRO A 571 -3.99 -9.38 36.47
CA PRO A 571 -3.11 -9.12 37.61
C PRO A 571 -2.66 -10.36 38.39
N LYS A 572 -3.41 -11.47 38.37
CA LYS A 572 -2.99 -12.75 38.99
C LYS A 572 -1.81 -13.39 38.25
N HIS A 573 -1.68 -13.12 36.95
CA HIS A 573 -0.75 -13.81 36.05
C HIS A 573 0.47 -12.98 35.67
N LEU A 574 0.39 -11.65 35.67
CA LEU A 574 1.53 -10.77 35.37
C LEU A 574 2.81 -11.12 36.16
N PRO A 575 2.76 -11.41 37.49
CA PRO A 575 3.97 -11.75 38.25
C PRO A 575 4.64 -13.07 37.83
N ARG A 576 3.96 -13.95 37.07
CA ARG A 576 4.53 -15.22 36.58
C ARG A 576 5.56 -14.98 35.47
N VAL A 577 5.38 -13.92 34.66
CA VAL A 577 6.14 -13.73 33.41
C VAL A 577 7.65 -13.58 33.64
N PRO A 578 8.17 -12.72 34.56
CA PRO A 578 9.61 -12.60 34.75
C PRO A 578 10.28 -13.90 35.17
N ALA A 579 9.64 -14.69 36.05
CA ALA A 579 10.16 -15.98 36.51
C ALA A 579 10.15 -17.07 35.40
N LEU A 580 9.19 -17.00 34.47
CA LEU A 580 9.15 -17.86 33.29
C LEU A 580 10.26 -17.50 32.29
N LEU A 581 10.55 -16.22 32.09
CA LEU A 581 11.68 -15.76 31.27
C LEU A 581 13.02 -16.18 31.90
N ASP A 582 13.19 -16.00 33.21
CA ASP A 582 14.39 -16.46 33.95
C ASP A 582 14.59 -17.98 33.84
N ALA A 583 13.50 -18.76 33.78
CA ALA A 583 13.58 -20.20 33.59
C ALA A 583 13.90 -20.58 32.13
N ALA A 584 13.31 -19.89 31.15
CA ALA A 584 13.60 -20.09 29.74
C ALA A 584 15.07 -19.76 29.40
N GLU A 585 15.59 -18.66 29.93
CA GLU A 585 16.99 -18.23 29.77
C GLU A 585 17.99 -19.19 30.45
N LYS A 586 17.59 -19.93 31.50
CA LYS A 586 18.39 -21.03 32.06
C LYS A 586 18.41 -22.26 31.16
N VAL A 587 17.30 -22.54 30.47
CA VAL A 587 17.19 -23.67 29.52
C VAL A 587 17.92 -23.38 28.20
N ASN A 588 17.84 -22.14 27.69
CA ASN A 588 18.63 -21.65 26.57
C ASN A 588 19.37 -20.35 26.94
N PRO A 589 20.60 -20.43 27.46
CA PRO A 589 21.40 -19.27 27.85
C PRO A 589 21.98 -18.47 26.67
N LYS A 590 21.63 -18.80 25.43
CA LYS A 590 21.95 -17.98 24.25
C LYS A 590 20.96 -16.87 23.99
N ILE A 591 19.74 -16.92 24.54
CA ILE A 591 18.70 -15.91 24.28
C ILE A 591 19.19 -14.50 24.71
N ARG A 592 19.04 -13.52 23.82
CA ARG A 592 19.40 -12.10 24.00
C ARG A 592 18.25 -11.15 23.68
N SER A 593 17.25 -11.60 22.94
CA SER A 593 16.10 -10.81 22.53
C SER A 593 14.81 -11.61 22.67
N TRP A 594 13.76 -10.94 23.17
CA TRP A 594 12.44 -11.50 23.36
C TRP A 594 11.38 -10.69 22.60
N GLY A 595 10.56 -11.36 21.80
CA GLY A 595 9.28 -10.83 21.30
C GLY A 595 8.13 -11.50 22.06
N MET A 596 6.93 -10.93 22.01
CA MET A 596 5.73 -11.59 22.56
C MET A 596 4.53 -11.52 21.62
N VAL A 597 3.69 -12.55 21.66
CA VAL A 597 2.44 -12.67 20.88
C VAL A 597 1.31 -13.07 21.82
N GLY A 598 0.20 -12.34 21.80
CA GLY A 598 -0.95 -12.54 22.69
C GLY A 598 -2.25 -12.74 21.93
N TYR A 599 -2.96 -13.83 22.21
CA TYR A 599 -4.25 -14.17 21.59
C TYR A 599 -5.40 -13.92 22.57
N CYS A 600 -6.50 -13.27 22.15
CA CYS A 600 -7.66 -13.04 23.05
C CYS A 600 -7.22 -12.30 24.33
N TRP A 601 -7.41 -12.93 25.48
CA TRP A 601 -6.94 -12.53 26.81
C TRP A 601 -5.42 -12.31 26.86
N GLY A 602 -4.65 -13.09 26.12
CA GLY A 602 -3.21 -12.88 25.96
C GLY A 602 -2.86 -11.53 25.35
N GLY A 603 -3.74 -10.95 24.53
CA GLY A 603 -3.59 -9.58 24.02
C GLY A 603 -3.53 -8.55 25.15
N LYS A 604 -4.45 -8.64 26.13
CA LYS A 604 -4.42 -7.79 27.35
C LYS A 604 -3.14 -7.97 28.15
N MET A 605 -2.65 -9.20 28.28
CA MET A 605 -1.38 -9.46 28.94
C MET A 605 -0.23 -8.75 28.22
N VAL A 606 -0.17 -8.82 26.88
CA VAL A 606 0.82 -8.08 26.08
C VAL A 606 0.72 -6.56 26.34
N SER A 607 -0.47 -5.96 26.38
CA SER A 607 -0.64 -4.52 26.73
C SER A 607 0.00 -4.15 28.06
N LEU A 608 -0.24 -4.98 29.08
CA LEU A 608 0.19 -4.73 30.46
C LEU A 608 1.68 -5.03 30.67
N ILE A 609 2.27 -5.91 29.86
CA ILE A 609 3.68 -6.28 29.90
C ILE A 609 4.56 -5.30 29.10
N ALA A 610 4.01 -4.62 28.09
CA ALA A 610 4.74 -3.75 27.15
C ALA A 610 5.23 -2.40 27.73
N GLY A 611 5.32 -2.26 29.06
CA GLY A 611 5.76 -1.03 29.76
C GLY A 611 7.28 -0.76 29.69
N ARG A 612 7.74 0.30 30.39
CA ARG A 612 9.15 0.76 30.37
C ARG A 612 10.17 -0.31 30.79
N ASP A 613 9.84 -1.12 31.79
CA ASP A 613 10.77 -2.09 32.40
C ASP A 613 10.68 -3.49 31.77
N THR A 614 10.13 -3.58 30.56
CA THR A 614 9.89 -4.84 29.87
C THR A 614 11.16 -5.44 29.26
N ARG A 615 11.27 -6.78 29.27
CA ARG A 615 12.37 -7.50 28.56
C ARG A 615 12.09 -7.68 27.08
N PHE A 616 10.84 -7.48 26.66
CA PHE A 616 10.40 -7.67 25.29
C PHE A 616 10.84 -6.49 24.43
N LYS A 617 11.16 -6.73 23.15
CA LYS A 617 11.43 -5.67 22.17
C LYS A 617 10.21 -5.31 21.32
N VAL A 618 9.23 -6.22 21.24
CA VAL A 618 8.09 -6.14 20.34
C VAL A 618 6.93 -6.97 20.89
N GLY A 619 5.70 -6.47 20.73
CA GLY A 619 4.46 -7.15 21.09
C GLY A 619 3.51 -7.28 19.90
N VAL A 620 2.81 -8.41 19.82
CA VAL A 620 1.73 -8.65 18.86
C VAL A 620 0.48 -9.07 19.61
N GLN A 621 -0.67 -8.56 19.19
CA GLN A 621 -1.99 -8.86 19.74
C GLN A 621 -2.90 -9.34 18.61
N THR A 622 -3.62 -10.44 18.80
CA THR A 622 -4.56 -10.97 17.80
C THR A 622 -5.88 -11.36 18.43
N SER A 623 -6.96 -10.90 17.78
CA SER A 623 -8.29 -10.79 18.38
C SER A 623 -8.23 -10.35 19.86
N PRO A 624 -7.58 -9.23 20.20
CA PRO A 624 -7.43 -8.82 21.59
C PRO A 624 -8.78 -8.75 22.33
N ALA A 625 -8.78 -9.15 23.60
CA ALA A 625 -9.89 -8.99 24.53
C ALA A 625 -9.51 -8.03 25.67
N LEU A 626 -10.50 -7.50 26.39
CA LEU A 626 -10.31 -6.64 27.58
C LEU A 626 -9.53 -5.34 27.28
N LEU A 627 -9.84 -4.72 26.14
CA LEU A 627 -9.29 -3.43 25.75
C LEU A 627 -9.45 -2.40 26.87
N ASP A 628 -8.42 -1.59 27.07
CA ASP A 628 -8.45 -0.43 27.95
C ASP A 628 -7.57 0.66 27.34
N LEU A 629 -8.18 1.77 26.93
CA LEU A 629 -7.48 2.91 26.35
C LEU A 629 -6.42 3.48 27.30
N ALA A 630 -6.57 3.31 28.62
CA ALA A 630 -5.58 3.75 29.59
C ALA A 630 -4.28 2.94 29.55
N ASP A 631 -4.23 1.78 28.88
CA ASP A 631 -2.99 0.99 28.73
C ASP A 631 -2.12 1.47 27.57
N ALA A 632 -2.69 1.98 26.47
CA ALA A 632 -1.93 2.39 25.29
C ALA A 632 -0.81 3.43 25.58
N PRO A 633 -1.04 4.50 26.38
CA PRO A 633 0.02 5.44 26.75
C PRO A 633 1.15 4.81 27.61
N LYS A 634 0.88 3.66 28.27
CA LYS A 634 1.85 2.93 29.10
C LYS A 634 2.79 2.06 28.25
N ILE A 635 2.40 1.71 27.02
CA ILE A 635 3.18 0.88 26.08
C ILE A 635 4.44 1.63 25.61
N LYS A 636 5.58 0.93 25.58
CA LYS A 636 6.92 1.49 25.31
C LYS A 636 7.75 0.64 24.34
N ILE A 637 7.16 -0.39 23.76
CA ILE A 637 7.77 -1.23 22.72
C ILE A 637 6.83 -1.32 21.51
N PRO A 638 7.35 -1.53 20.29
CA PRO A 638 6.55 -1.67 19.09
C PRO A 638 5.41 -2.69 19.18
N MET A 639 4.25 -2.33 18.62
CA MET A 639 2.99 -3.07 18.75
C MET A 639 2.28 -3.36 17.43
N LEU A 640 1.97 -4.62 17.15
CA LEU A 640 1.02 -5.02 16.11
C LEU A 640 -0.30 -5.43 16.76
N VAL A 641 -1.41 -4.89 16.27
CA VAL A 641 -2.76 -5.15 16.78
C VAL A 641 -3.61 -5.69 15.63
N LEU A 642 -4.10 -6.92 15.77
CA LEU A 642 -4.87 -7.64 14.75
C LEU A 642 -6.32 -7.87 15.22
N PRO A 643 -7.18 -6.81 15.28
CA PRO A 643 -8.59 -6.96 15.61
C PRO A 643 -9.36 -7.68 14.50
N SER A 644 -10.35 -8.47 14.89
CA SER A 644 -11.33 -9.16 14.04
C SER A 644 -12.68 -8.43 14.07
N LYS A 645 -13.69 -8.90 13.34
CA LYS A 645 -15.01 -8.22 13.27
C LYS A 645 -15.79 -8.22 14.59
N ASP A 646 -15.39 -9.07 15.53
CA ASP A 646 -15.98 -9.16 16.87
C ASP A 646 -15.38 -8.10 17.82
N GLU A 647 -14.34 -7.37 17.38
CA GLU A 647 -13.73 -6.23 18.07
C GLU A 647 -14.22 -4.89 17.48
N PRO A 648 -14.70 -3.93 18.29
CA PRO A 648 -15.14 -2.63 17.80
C PRO A 648 -13.95 -1.82 17.25
N LEU A 649 -13.86 -1.72 15.92
CA LEU A 649 -12.72 -1.12 15.23
C LEU A 649 -12.39 0.29 15.74
N ASP A 650 -13.39 1.14 15.96
CA ASP A 650 -13.18 2.53 16.39
C ASP A 650 -12.56 2.64 17.80
N GLU A 651 -12.79 1.68 18.70
CA GLU A 651 -12.09 1.61 19.98
C GLU A 651 -10.64 1.16 19.80
N TYR A 652 -10.38 0.23 18.89
CA TYR A 652 -9.03 -0.25 18.60
C TYR A 652 -8.19 0.75 17.80
N GLU A 653 -8.81 1.61 16.99
CA GLU A 653 -8.14 2.76 16.38
C GLU A 653 -7.77 3.81 17.42
N LYS A 654 -8.68 4.17 18.33
CA LYS A 654 -8.36 5.04 19.48
C LYS A 654 -7.25 4.45 20.35
N TYR A 655 -7.22 3.12 20.50
CA TYR A 655 -6.17 2.41 21.22
C TYR A 655 -4.82 2.53 20.51
N ARG A 656 -4.77 2.20 19.21
CA ARG A 656 -3.60 2.37 18.32
C ARG A 656 -3.03 3.78 18.42
N ASP A 657 -3.90 4.79 18.25
CA ASP A 657 -3.50 6.20 18.21
C ASP A 657 -2.97 6.74 19.56
N ALA A 658 -3.35 6.08 20.67
CA ALA A 658 -2.82 6.38 21.99
C ALA A 658 -1.47 5.67 22.30
N ILE A 659 -0.98 4.77 21.43
CA ILE A 659 0.33 4.14 21.56
C ILE A 659 1.41 5.08 21.03
N THR A 660 2.36 5.45 21.89
CA THR A 660 3.40 6.48 21.66
C THR A 660 4.71 5.94 21.07
N VAL A 661 4.68 4.74 20.51
CA VAL A 661 5.81 4.00 19.93
C VAL A 661 5.37 3.33 18.62
N PRO A 662 6.28 2.89 17.72
CA PRO A 662 5.92 2.34 16.42
C PRO A 662 4.85 1.26 16.54
N ASN A 663 3.73 1.41 15.84
CA ASN A 663 2.63 0.47 15.95
C ASN A 663 1.84 0.37 14.65
N ARG A 664 1.14 -0.75 14.49
CA ARG A 664 0.34 -1.08 13.31
C ARG A 664 -0.96 -1.75 13.76
N LEU A 665 -2.07 -1.41 13.10
CA LEU A 665 -3.35 -2.09 13.25
C LEU A 665 -3.76 -2.67 11.89
N GLU A 666 -4.14 -3.94 11.87
CA GLU A 666 -4.65 -4.63 10.68
C GLU A 666 -5.98 -5.30 11.02
N TYR A 667 -7.07 -4.81 10.43
CA TYR A 667 -8.42 -5.25 10.76
C TYR A 667 -8.90 -6.40 9.87
N PHE A 668 -9.30 -7.50 10.49
CA PHE A 668 -9.79 -8.72 9.84
C PHE A 668 -11.32 -8.75 9.85
N ALA A 669 -11.92 -7.90 9.02
CA ALA A 669 -13.38 -7.64 8.95
C ALA A 669 -14.27 -8.87 8.69
N ASN A 670 -13.70 -9.98 8.19
CA ASN A 670 -14.43 -11.22 7.93
C ASN A 670 -14.26 -12.26 9.04
N GLN A 671 -13.24 -12.13 9.87
CA GLN A 671 -12.85 -13.13 10.87
C GLN A 671 -13.56 -12.93 12.21
N ILE A 672 -13.73 -14.02 12.96
CA ILE A 672 -14.29 -14.05 14.32
C ILE A 672 -13.18 -13.96 15.37
N HIS A 673 -13.52 -13.54 16.59
CA HIS A 673 -12.59 -13.48 17.71
C HIS A 673 -11.87 -14.83 17.94
N GLY A 674 -10.55 -14.85 17.91
CA GLY A 674 -9.73 -16.06 18.10
C GLY A 674 -9.46 -16.85 16.82
N TRP A 675 -9.62 -16.23 15.64
CA TRP A 675 -9.36 -16.84 14.33
C TRP A 675 -7.92 -17.33 14.13
N MET A 676 -6.91 -16.64 14.68
CA MET A 676 -5.51 -17.11 14.67
C MET A 676 -5.23 -18.23 15.68
N SER A 677 -6.17 -18.53 16.58
CA SER A 677 -6.01 -19.50 17.67
C SER A 677 -7.17 -20.48 17.68
N ALA A 678 -7.77 -20.79 18.84
CA ALA A 678 -8.65 -21.94 18.98
C ALA A 678 -9.95 -21.91 18.17
N ARG A 679 -10.35 -20.74 17.63
CA ARG A 679 -11.62 -20.56 16.90
C ARG A 679 -11.46 -20.49 15.38
N GLY A 680 -10.24 -20.58 14.84
CA GLY A 680 -10.02 -20.64 13.39
C GLY A 680 -10.46 -21.98 12.78
N ASP A 681 -11.53 -21.97 11.98
CA ASP A 681 -11.90 -23.10 11.13
C ASP A 681 -11.04 -23.14 9.86
N LEU A 682 -9.91 -23.83 9.93
CA LEU A 682 -8.96 -23.93 8.81
C LEU A 682 -9.49 -24.74 7.61
N LYS A 683 -10.73 -25.27 7.66
CA LYS A 683 -11.39 -25.87 6.49
C LYS A 683 -12.12 -24.85 5.64
N ASP A 684 -12.46 -23.68 6.20
CA ASP A 684 -12.97 -22.54 5.42
C ASP A 684 -11.78 -21.87 4.71
N PRO A 685 -11.76 -21.80 3.36
CA PRO A 685 -10.66 -21.17 2.61
C PRO A 685 -10.42 -19.69 2.97
N ALA A 686 -11.46 -18.95 3.39
CA ALA A 686 -11.31 -17.56 3.80
C ALA A 686 -10.63 -17.45 5.17
N VAL A 687 -10.97 -18.32 6.11
CA VAL A 687 -10.31 -18.41 7.42
C VAL A 687 -8.89 -18.92 7.30
N LEU A 688 -8.63 -19.91 6.43
CA LEU A 688 -7.29 -20.40 6.11
C LEU A 688 -6.40 -19.28 5.56
N LYS A 689 -6.86 -18.58 4.52
CA LYS A 689 -6.12 -17.46 3.90
C LYS A 689 -5.81 -16.35 4.91
N ASP A 690 -6.80 -15.97 5.72
CA ASP A 690 -6.58 -14.94 6.73
C ASP A 690 -5.65 -15.45 7.85
N TYR A 691 -5.79 -16.70 8.32
CA TYR A 691 -4.87 -17.35 9.27
C TYR A 691 -3.41 -17.29 8.77
N GLU A 692 -3.16 -17.66 7.52
CA GLU A 692 -1.85 -17.54 6.86
C GLU A 692 -1.35 -16.08 6.84
N ARG A 693 -2.19 -15.12 6.40
CA ARG A 693 -1.89 -13.67 6.42
C ARG A 693 -1.56 -13.18 7.84
N GLY A 694 -2.29 -13.62 8.86
CA GLY A 694 -2.08 -13.24 10.25
C GLY A 694 -0.73 -13.69 10.80
N TYR A 695 -0.34 -14.93 10.51
CA TYR A 695 0.97 -15.44 10.88
C TYR A 695 2.11 -14.83 10.07
N GLN A 696 1.87 -14.48 8.80
CA GLN A 696 2.82 -13.71 7.98
C GLN A 696 3.07 -12.32 8.58
N LEU A 697 2.02 -11.53 8.82
CA LEU A 697 2.11 -10.22 9.49
C LEU A 697 2.80 -10.30 10.85
N THR A 698 2.48 -11.33 11.64
CA THR A 698 3.13 -11.58 12.95
C THR A 698 4.61 -11.91 12.79
N ALA A 699 4.98 -12.78 11.84
CA ALA A 699 6.35 -13.18 11.60
C ALA A 699 7.22 -12.03 11.09
N ASP A 700 6.66 -11.18 10.21
CA ASP A 700 7.31 -10.01 9.63
C ASP A 700 7.50 -8.90 10.65
N PHE A 701 6.47 -8.56 11.43
CA PHE A 701 6.58 -7.55 12.49
C PHE A 701 7.56 -7.98 13.60
N LEU A 702 7.57 -9.27 13.95
CA LEU A 702 8.62 -9.85 14.78
C LEU A 702 9.99 -9.75 14.10
N ALA A 703 10.11 -9.94 12.78
CA ALA A 703 11.38 -9.82 12.07
C ALA A 703 11.86 -8.37 11.86
N GLU A 704 10.98 -7.39 11.96
CA GLU A 704 11.29 -5.97 11.90
C GLU A 704 11.92 -5.48 13.21
N TYR A 705 11.33 -5.83 14.36
CA TYR A 705 11.65 -5.23 15.66
C TYR A 705 12.46 -6.11 16.64
N LEU A 706 12.69 -7.40 16.34
CA LEU A 706 13.37 -8.35 17.24
C LEU A 706 14.85 -8.57 16.90
#